data_AF-F0JD49-F1
#
_entry.id   AF-F0JD49-F1
#
_cell.length_a   1.000
_cell.length_b   1.000
_cell.length_c   1.000
_cell.angle_alpha   90.00
_cell.angle_beta   90.00
_cell.angle_gamma   90.00
#
_symmetry.space_group_name_H-M   'P 1'
#
loop_
_entity.id
_entity.type
_entity.pdbx_description
1 polymer ?
#
loop_
_entity_poly.entity_id
_entity_poly.type
_entity_poly.pdbx_seq_one_letter_code
_entity_poly.pdbx_strand_id
1 'polypeptide(L)'
;MKTALKTLFHFIHGNPEGKREAVEKFLNKSEDFRLLLSANGKALELMAEMTDAARSGQPSGITRVRAFSVMVASSVRQMIERLCRMAPGRYDGLREAFNEIVRDMDQAFSGPAKGPLGPPVIRMRDVRAIDLPETGSKVAMLGEIRAELGAVVPRGFAITASAFRLFMQSTGLDDEINRLIQIHDGTTLEELSDLAAGIRQAIDMAPMPRELEEAVREQCARLGDIRFAVRSSALGEDSEQTGFAGQFISKLGIKPAQVTDAYRAVISSMYSATAITYVRNRGLREDEMVMAAGCMEMINAVAGGVVYTRPPVGGDADTLIINAVPGLPCAVVDGSSLADSWTVDRGTGRIVSRDIAEKEIRFVLTSGGQVRKEKLYGGRELEPAISDHDAERLAALALRIEEHFGHPQDIEWARDRDGLIVILQCRPLTICEETAELPAEDEESRGLAILSGCIPASPGAAAGYVVKVETDEDMFRFPDGAVLLARNARPQLSALLPRAAALVAEFGSSVGHLANVAREYAVPALIGAPGAVERLSGVGVITVNGTNGTIYLGRRKRMIEREARPAAKMRTTDVGLALERVLKFITPLNLTDPESPDFRPEGCRSMHDITRFCHEKAVHEMFTPGERPVTGARRLAGQQAMQYWLVDIGGGTAGADGNGSRRNITIEDVRSSPMRALWYGMMAVPWEGPPPPRMDGFMSVMTNAAQNPALVAGARNDMGERNYFIVGGHYCNLQSRFGFHFCTIEGFAGDDPNVNYALFQFKGGGASMDRRHLRARLVSEVLEKRGFIAEIREDSLFARLEGVGRPVVEQAMAMLGYLLMHTRQIDMSMADPAMVVRYRDKFEADIEELLEGLPGELREAGCAA
;
A
#
# COMPACT_ATOMS: atom_id res chain seq x y z
N MET A 1 -25.14 -61.92 -39.38
CA MET A 1 -24.78 -61.20 -38.13
C MET A 1 -25.86 -61.36 -37.05
N LYS A 2 -26.11 -62.59 -36.60
CA LYS A 2 -27.00 -62.89 -35.46
C LYS A 2 -26.25 -63.03 -34.12
N THR A 3 -24.95 -62.73 -34.12
CA THR A 3 -24.06 -62.73 -32.95
C THR A 3 -23.70 -61.31 -32.48
N ALA A 4 -23.88 -60.29 -33.33
CA ALA A 4 -23.67 -58.88 -32.99
C ALA A 4 -24.91 -58.22 -32.34
N LEU A 5 -26.10 -58.81 -32.51
CA LEU A 5 -27.35 -58.33 -31.89
C LEU A 5 -27.57 -58.83 -30.45
N LYS A 6 -26.74 -59.75 -29.94
CA LYS A 6 -26.82 -60.22 -28.54
C LYS A 6 -25.94 -59.39 -27.58
N THR A 7 -24.83 -58.84 -28.05
CA THR A 7 -23.94 -57.98 -27.25
C THR A 7 -24.52 -56.58 -27.05
N LEU A 8 -25.30 -56.08 -28.02
CA LEU A 8 -26.01 -54.80 -27.93
C LEU A 8 -27.20 -54.83 -26.94
N PHE A 9 -27.77 -56.01 -26.69
CA PHE A 9 -28.87 -56.20 -25.73
C PHE A 9 -28.39 -56.42 -24.28
N HIS A 10 -27.11 -56.72 -24.06
CA HIS A 10 -26.53 -56.88 -22.72
C HIS A 10 -25.93 -55.57 -22.17
N PHE A 11 -25.58 -54.62 -23.04
CA PHE A 11 -25.12 -53.28 -22.64
C PHE A 11 -26.28 -52.38 -22.16
N ILE A 12 -27.52 -52.76 -22.47
CA ILE A 12 -28.73 -52.00 -22.15
C ILE A 12 -29.18 -52.24 -20.70
N HIS A 13 -28.58 -53.15 -19.92
CA HIS A 13 -29.01 -53.50 -18.56
C HIS A 13 -27.90 -53.57 -17.48
N GLY A 14 -26.76 -52.88 -17.59
CA GLY A 14 -25.78 -52.88 -16.49
C GLY A 14 -24.80 -51.72 -16.49
N ASN A 15 -24.96 -50.78 -15.54
CA ASN A 15 -23.99 -50.54 -14.45
C ASN A 15 -24.43 -49.31 -13.60
N PRO A 16 -25.00 -49.51 -12.39
CA PRO A 16 -25.26 -48.42 -11.44
C PRO A 16 -23.99 -47.62 -11.08
N GLU A 17 -22.82 -48.25 -11.14
CA GLU A 17 -21.54 -47.63 -10.80
C GLU A 17 -21.12 -46.57 -11.82
N GLY A 18 -21.32 -46.79 -13.12
CA GLY A 18 -20.97 -45.79 -14.15
C GLY A 18 -21.84 -44.53 -14.14
N LYS A 19 -23.09 -44.63 -13.64
CA LYS A 19 -23.93 -43.44 -13.37
C LYS A 19 -23.47 -42.69 -12.12
N ARG A 20 -23.06 -43.42 -11.07
CA ARG A 20 -22.52 -42.85 -9.84
C ARG A 20 -21.19 -42.13 -10.09
N GLU A 21 -20.31 -42.74 -10.87
CA GLU A 21 -19.01 -42.19 -11.29
C GLU A 21 -19.17 -40.92 -12.14
N ALA A 22 -20.14 -40.88 -13.06
CA ALA A 22 -20.43 -39.68 -13.85
C ALA A 22 -20.98 -38.52 -12.99
N VAL A 23 -21.81 -38.83 -11.99
CA VAL A 23 -22.33 -37.83 -11.02
C VAL A 23 -21.20 -37.34 -10.12
N GLU A 24 -20.36 -38.23 -9.59
CA GLU A 24 -19.21 -37.89 -8.75
C GLU A 24 -18.20 -37.03 -9.51
N LYS A 25 -17.90 -37.38 -10.77
CA LYS A 25 -17.05 -36.57 -11.66
C LYS A 25 -17.63 -35.16 -11.89
N PHE A 26 -18.94 -35.04 -12.06
CA PHE A 26 -19.62 -33.75 -12.22
C PHE A 26 -19.64 -32.93 -10.92
N LEU A 27 -19.87 -33.56 -9.76
CA LEU A 27 -19.83 -32.90 -8.45
C LEU A 27 -18.42 -32.37 -8.14
N ASN A 28 -17.39 -33.19 -8.36
CA ASN A 28 -16.00 -32.76 -8.20
C ASN A 28 -15.66 -31.60 -9.14
N LYS A 29 -16.13 -31.65 -10.40
CA LYS A 29 -15.96 -30.56 -11.37
C LYS A 29 -16.68 -29.27 -10.94
N SER A 30 -17.85 -29.38 -10.33
CA SER A 30 -18.64 -28.26 -9.81
C SER A 30 -17.98 -27.62 -8.58
N GLU A 31 -17.40 -28.44 -7.70
CA GLU A 31 -16.64 -27.96 -6.54
C GLU A 31 -15.37 -27.22 -6.98
N ASP A 32 -14.59 -27.79 -7.91
CA ASP A 32 -13.40 -27.11 -8.44
C ASP A 32 -13.76 -25.82 -9.19
N PHE A 33 -14.91 -25.78 -9.89
CA PHE A 33 -15.44 -24.55 -10.51
C PHE A 33 -15.74 -23.46 -9.47
N ARG A 34 -16.43 -23.79 -8.38
CA ARG A 34 -16.74 -22.85 -7.28
C ARG A 34 -15.47 -22.29 -6.63
N LEU A 35 -14.50 -23.17 -6.35
CA LEU A 35 -13.21 -22.76 -5.76
C LEU A 35 -12.41 -21.86 -6.71
N LEU A 36 -12.47 -22.11 -8.02
CA LEU A 36 -11.87 -21.25 -9.05
C LEU A 36 -12.51 -19.86 -9.06
N LEU A 37 -13.85 -19.76 -8.98
CA LEU A 37 -14.54 -18.47 -8.94
C LEU A 37 -14.19 -17.66 -7.68
N SER A 38 -14.05 -18.32 -6.53
CA SER A 38 -13.60 -17.68 -5.29
C SER A 38 -12.18 -17.12 -5.41
N ALA A 39 -11.24 -17.91 -5.96
CA ALA A 39 -9.87 -17.46 -6.20
C ALA A 39 -9.79 -16.31 -7.23
N ASN A 40 -10.66 -16.33 -8.25
CA ASN A 40 -10.82 -15.25 -9.22
C ASN A 40 -11.23 -13.93 -8.58
N GLY A 41 -12.26 -13.94 -7.73
CA GLY A 41 -12.71 -12.74 -7.00
C GLY A 41 -11.58 -12.13 -6.18
N LYS A 42 -10.88 -12.96 -5.40
CA LYS A 42 -9.74 -12.53 -4.58
C LYS A 42 -8.59 -11.95 -5.42
N ALA A 43 -8.28 -12.53 -6.57
CA ALA A 43 -7.25 -12.01 -7.47
C ALA A 43 -7.60 -10.60 -7.98
N LEU A 44 -8.85 -10.39 -8.43
CA LEU A 44 -9.30 -9.10 -8.96
C LEU A 44 -9.36 -8.00 -7.90
N GLU A 45 -9.80 -8.33 -6.68
CA GLU A 45 -9.78 -7.40 -5.53
C GLU A 45 -8.36 -6.91 -5.24
N LEU A 46 -7.39 -7.83 -5.11
CA LEU A 46 -5.99 -7.50 -4.88
C LEU A 46 -5.37 -6.66 -6.02
N MET A 47 -5.70 -6.98 -7.29
CA MET A 47 -5.26 -6.19 -8.44
C MET A 47 -5.81 -4.75 -8.38
N ALA A 48 -7.06 -4.58 -7.96
CA ALA A 48 -7.68 -3.27 -7.81
C ALA A 48 -7.00 -2.46 -6.69
N GLU A 49 -6.74 -3.07 -5.53
CA GLU A 49 -6.01 -2.43 -4.42
C GLU A 49 -4.61 -1.98 -4.84
N MET A 50 -3.85 -2.83 -5.53
CA MET A 50 -2.51 -2.46 -6.02
C MET A 50 -2.56 -1.32 -7.06
N THR A 51 -3.58 -1.30 -7.91
CA THR A 51 -3.77 -0.22 -8.90
C THR A 51 -4.12 1.10 -8.21
N ASP A 52 -4.96 1.06 -7.18
CA ASP A 52 -5.33 2.24 -6.41
C ASP A 52 -4.16 2.78 -5.58
N ALA A 53 -3.34 1.89 -5.00
CA ALA A 53 -2.09 2.26 -4.33
C ALA A 53 -1.13 3.00 -5.27
N ALA A 54 -0.99 2.55 -6.52
CA ALA A 54 -0.16 3.23 -7.51
C ALA A 54 -0.72 4.60 -7.93
N ARG A 55 -2.04 4.76 -7.98
CA ARG A 55 -2.71 6.01 -8.38
C ARG A 55 -2.77 7.05 -7.27
N SER A 56 -3.05 6.60 -6.05
CA SER A 56 -3.16 7.46 -4.86
C SER A 56 -1.79 7.99 -4.40
N GLY A 57 -0.70 7.36 -4.84
CA GLY A 57 0.67 7.73 -4.49
C GLY A 57 1.03 7.43 -3.04
N GLN A 58 0.11 6.90 -2.23
CA GLN A 58 0.31 6.67 -0.79
C GLN A 58 1.62 5.90 -0.54
N PRO A 59 2.48 6.38 0.37
CA PRO A 59 3.74 5.70 0.65
C PRO A 59 3.44 4.31 1.19
N SER A 60 3.79 3.29 0.42
CA SER A 60 3.73 1.89 0.84
C SER A 60 5.16 1.36 0.94
N GLY A 61 5.41 0.48 1.90
CA GLY A 61 6.70 -0.22 1.98
C GLY A 61 6.81 -1.26 0.87
N ILE A 62 8.03 -1.46 0.33
CA ILE A 62 8.29 -2.46 -0.72
C ILE A 62 7.82 -3.87 -0.33
N THR A 63 7.88 -4.20 0.96
CA THR A 63 7.42 -5.48 1.51
C THR A 63 5.93 -5.69 1.32
N ARG A 64 5.11 -4.65 1.51
CA ARG A 64 3.66 -4.72 1.28
C ARG A 64 3.34 -4.92 -0.20
N VAL A 65 4.07 -4.25 -1.09
CA VAL A 65 3.96 -4.46 -2.54
C VAL A 65 4.29 -5.90 -2.91
N ARG A 66 5.41 -6.45 -2.39
CA ARG A 66 5.78 -7.86 -2.56
C ARG A 66 4.71 -8.82 -2.05
N ALA A 67 4.16 -8.56 -0.86
CA ALA A 67 3.10 -9.37 -0.27
C ALA A 67 1.85 -9.41 -1.16
N PHE A 68 1.39 -8.26 -1.64
CA PHE A 68 0.26 -8.20 -2.58
C PHE A 68 0.55 -8.98 -3.87
N SER A 69 1.74 -8.84 -4.45
CA SER A 69 2.15 -9.61 -5.63
C SER A 69 2.14 -11.12 -5.40
N VAL A 70 2.63 -11.58 -4.25
CA VAL A 70 2.60 -13.01 -3.87
C VAL A 70 1.17 -13.51 -3.68
N MET A 71 0.31 -12.70 -3.05
CA MET A 71 -1.10 -13.07 -2.86
C MET A 71 -1.85 -13.17 -4.18
N VAL A 72 -1.62 -12.23 -5.12
CA VAL A 72 -2.16 -12.32 -6.48
C VAL A 72 -1.67 -13.60 -7.17
N ALA A 73 -0.36 -13.84 -7.17
CA ALA A 73 0.22 -15.04 -7.79
C ALA A 73 -0.33 -16.34 -7.17
N SER A 74 -0.53 -16.38 -5.86
CA SER A 74 -1.13 -17.52 -5.17
C SER A 74 -2.58 -17.77 -5.61
N SER A 75 -3.42 -16.72 -5.66
CA SER A 75 -4.80 -16.85 -6.15
C SER A 75 -4.84 -17.33 -7.61
N VAL A 76 -3.99 -16.78 -8.48
CA VAL A 76 -3.89 -17.20 -9.88
C VAL A 76 -3.43 -18.65 -9.99
N ARG A 77 -2.43 -19.07 -9.21
CA ARG A 77 -1.98 -20.47 -9.16
C ARG A 77 -3.11 -21.43 -8.77
N GLN A 78 -3.91 -21.05 -7.77
CA GLN A 78 -5.09 -21.84 -7.39
C GLN A 78 -6.07 -21.96 -8.56
N MET A 79 -6.34 -20.89 -9.31
CA MET A 79 -7.21 -20.96 -10.49
C MET A 79 -6.67 -21.95 -11.54
N ILE A 80 -5.37 -21.90 -11.84
CA ILE A 80 -4.73 -22.84 -12.78
C ILE A 80 -4.90 -24.28 -12.31
N GLU A 81 -4.63 -24.56 -11.03
CA GLU A 81 -4.75 -25.90 -10.45
C GLU A 81 -6.18 -26.44 -10.54
N ARG A 82 -7.19 -25.61 -10.21
CA ARG A 82 -8.61 -26.00 -10.30
C ARG A 82 -9.04 -26.26 -11.73
N LEU A 83 -8.66 -25.39 -12.68
CA LEU A 83 -8.97 -25.60 -14.10
C LEU A 83 -8.33 -26.90 -14.63
N CYS A 84 -7.08 -27.19 -14.27
CA CYS A 84 -6.40 -28.42 -14.68
C CYS A 84 -7.05 -29.67 -14.07
N ARG A 85 -7.66 -29.59 -12.89
CA ARG A 85 -8.45 -30.70 -12.32
C ARG A 85 -9.79 -30.88 -13.05
N MET A 86 -10.45 -29.78 -13.42
CA MET A 86 -11.68 -29.81 -14.22
C MET A 86 -11.47 -30.40 -15.61
N ALA A 87 -10.29 -30.24 -16.19
CA ALA A 87 -9.93 -30.74 -17.51
C ALA A 87 -8.44 -31.18 -17.57
N PRO A 88 -8.12 -32.39 -17.07
CA PRO A 88 -6.75 -32.89 -17.01
C PRO A 88 -6.06 -32.89 -18.39
N GLY A 89 -4.82 -32.40 -18.45
CA GLY A 89 -3.98 -32.42 -19.66
C GLY A 89 -4.27 -31.33 -20.70
N ARG A 90 -5.37 -30.56 -20.59
CA ARG A 90 -5.75 -29.57 -21.61
C ARG A 90 -5.10 -28.20 -21.45
N TYR A 91 -4.78 -27.82 -20.22
CA TYR A 91 -4.38 -26.45 -19.87
C TYR A 91 -3.03 -26.38 -19.14
N ASP A 92 -2.23 -27.45 -19.19
CA ASP A 92 -0.97 -27.54 -18.44
C ASP A 92 0.05 -26.44 -18.83
N GLY A 93 -0.01 -25.93 -20.08
CA GLY A 93 0.82 -24.82 -20.56
C GLY A 93 0.66 -23.52 -19.75
N LEU A 94 -0.45 -23.36 -18.99
CA LEU A 94 -0.61 -22.21 -18.09
C LEU A 94 0.42 -22.18 -16.96
N ARG A 95 0.96 -23.34 -16.56
CA ARG A 95 2.00 -23.39 -15.52
C ARG A 95 3.31 -22.75 -16.01
N GLU A 96 3.65 -22.93 -17.29
CA GLU A 96 4.85 -22.35 -17.88
C GLU A 96 4.70 -20.83 -18.00
N ALA A 97 3.59 -20.36 -18.57
CA ALA A 97 3.29 -18.92 -18.66
C ALA A 97 3.26 -18.25 -17.27
N PHE A 98 2.64 -18.91 -16.27
CA PHE A 98 2.64 -18.42 -14.89
C PHE A 98 4.06 -18.29 -14.31
N ASN A 99 4.90 -19.32 -14.48
CA ASN A 99 6.27 -19.30 -13.96
C ASN A 99 7.14 -18.22 -14.62
N GLU A 100 6.97 -17.97 -15.92
CA GLU A 100 7.65 -16.87 -16.61
C GLU A 100 7.24 -15.51 -16.06
N ILE A 101 5.94 -15.26 -15.90
CA ILE A 101 5.42 -14.00 -15.35
C ILE A 101 5.91 -13.79 -13.91
N VAL A 102 5.90 -14.83 -13.05
CA VAL A 102 6.43 -14.73 -11.68
C VAL A 102 7.92 -14.38 -11.69
N ARG A 103 8.72 -15.01 -12.56
CA ARG A 103 10.15 -14.70 -12.69
C ARG A 103 10.38 -13.24 -13.12
N ASP A 104 9.59 -12.75 -14.06
CA ASP A 104 9.71 -11.37 -14.55
C ASP A 104 9.23 -10.35 -13.48
N MET A 105 8.23 -10.71 -12.67
CA MET A 105 7.83 -9.95 -11.48
C MET A 105 8.97 -9.86 -10.45
N ASP A 106 9.65 -10.98 -10.15
CA ASP A 106 10.80 -11.00 -9.22
C ASP A 106 11.96 -10.15 -9.73
N GLN A 107 12.23 -10.18 -11.04
CA GLN A 107 13.21 -9.30 -11.67
C GLN A 107 12.79 -7.83 -11.61
N ALA A 108 11.52 -7.52 -11.78
CA ALA A 108 10.99 -6.16 -11.68
C ALA A 108 11.11 -5.59 -10.25
N PHE A 109 11.04 -6.44 -9.23
CA PHE A 109 11.35 -6.08 -7.85
C PHE A 109 12.84 -5.87 -7.60
N SER A 110 13.72 -6.46 -8.39
CA SER A 110 15.16 -6.31 -8.21
C SER A 110 15.59 -4.89 -8.61
N GLY A 111 16.31 -4.21 -7.72
CA GLY A 111 16.97 -2.93 -8.04
C GLY A 111 18.04 -3.10 -9.12
N PRO A 112 18.68 -2.01 -9.58
CA PRO A 112 19.84 -2.11 -10.47
C PRO A 112 20.89 -3.06 -9.87
N ALA A 113 21.55 -3.84 -10.72
CA ALA A 113 22.52 -4.84 -10.28
C ALA A 113 23.56 -4.24 -9.33
N LYS A 114 23.72 -4.83 -8.14
CA LYS A 114 24.75 -4.43 -7.17
C LYS A 114 26.11 -4.60 -7.88
N GLY A 115 26.84 -3.50 -8.06
CA GLY A 115 28.17 -3.50 -8.69
C GLY A 115 29.16 -4.41 -7.95
N PRO A 116 30.33 -4.70 -8.55
CA PRO A 116 31.37 -5.49 -7.90
C PRO A 116 31.78 -4.85 -6.56
N LEU A 117 32.08 -5.70 -5.55
CA LEU A 117 32.53 -5.24 -4.25
C LEU A 117 33.88 -4.52 -4.40
N GLY A 118 33.92 -3.25 -3.99
CA GLY A 118 35.13 -2.45 -3.85
C GLY A 118 35.89 -2.77 -2.56
N PRO A 119 36.96 -2.01 -2.24
CA PRO A 119 37.74 -2.23 -1.03
C PRO A 119 36.88 -2.01 0.23
N PRO A 120 37.07 -2.80 1.31
CA PRO A 120 36.28 -2.66 2.53
C PRO A 120 36.54 -1.35 3.29
N VAL A 121 37.70 -0.75 3.07
CA VAL A 121 38.13 0.48 3.73
C VAL A 121 38.87 1.39 2.75
N ILE A 122 38.59 2.70 2.80
CA ILE A 122 39.31 3.74 2.05
C ILE A 122 39.91 4.73 3.06
N ARG A 123 41.19 5.10 2.91
CA ARG A 123 41.84 6.04 3.84
C ARG A 123 41.35 7.46 3.58
N MET A 124 41.17 8.27 4.63
CA MET A 124 40.70 9.66 4.51
C MET A 124 41.58 10.51 3.57
N ARG A 125 42.88 10.20 3.51
CA ARG A 125 43.83 10.89 2.61
C ARG A 125 43.64 10.56 1.11
N ASP A 126 42.96 9.46 0.81
CA ASP A 126 42.73 8.97 -0.55
C ASP A 126 41.31 9.31 -1.02
N VAL A 127 40.35 9.53 -0.10
CA VAL A 127 38.96 9.91 -0.42
C VAL A 127 38.88 11.18 -1.27
N ARG A 128 37.99 11.16 -2.27
CA ARG A 128 37.57 12.27 -3.14
C ARG A 128 36.05 12.27 -3.32
N ALA A 129 35.50 13.29 -3.96
CA ALA A 129 34.07 13.36 -4.29
C ALA A 129 33.59 12.17 -5.14
N ILE A 130 34.45 11.60 -6.01
CA ILE A 130 34.11 10.42 -6.83
C ILE A 130 33.84 9.15 -6.00
N ASP A 131 34.35 9.10 -4.76
CA ASP A 131 34.18 7.96 -3.86
C ASP A 131 32.84 8.00 -3.10
N LEU A 132 31.99 9.00 -3.36
CA LEU A 132 30.65 9.14 -2.73
C LEU A 132 29.82 7.83 -2.74
N PRO A 133 29.78 7.03 -3.82
CA PRO A 133 29.06 5.75 -3.82
C PRO A 133 29.60 4.71 -2.82
N GLU A 134 30.84 4.87 -2.37
CA GLU A 134 31.50 3.96 -1.41
C GLU A 134 31.59 4.55 0.00
N THR A 135 31.76 5.87 0.16
CA THR A 135 31.99 6.48 1.47
C THR A 135 30.80 7.27 2.02
N GLY A 136 29.75 7.45 1.22
CA GLY A 136 28.64 8.35 1.53
C GLY A 136 29.04 9.84 1.46
N SER A 137 28.04 10.72 1.55
CA SER A 137 28.20 12.17 1.37
C SER A 137 29.17 12.77 2.39
N LYS A 138 28.98 12.51 3.69
CA LYS A 138 29.74 13.17 4.75
C LYS A 138 31.24 12.97 4.61
N VAL A 139 31.67 11.73 4.40
CA VAL A 139 33.09 11.40 4.29
C VAL A 139 33.65 11.84 2.94
N ALA A 140 32.89 11.70 1.86
CA ALA A 140 33.32 12.16 0.53
C ALA A 140 33.58 13.67 0.50
N MET A 141 32.67 14.47 1.08
CA MET A 141 32.82 15.93 1.13
C MET A 141 34.07 16.35 1.93
N LEU A 142 34.37 15.68 3.05
CA LEU A 142 35.60 15.94 3.81
C LEU A 142 36.87 15.59 3.03
N GLY A 143 36.86 14.47 2.31
CA GLY A 143 37.97 14.06 1.45
C GLY A 143 38.23 15.06 0.33
N GLU A 144 37.16 15.60 -0.26
CA GLU A 144 37.18 16.59 -1.33
C GLU A 144 37.79 17.93 -0.88
N ILE A 145 37.26 18.55 0.19
CA ILE A 145 37.78 19.85 0.68
C ILE A 145 39.23 19.74 1.15
N ARG A 146 39.65 18.58 1.67
CA ARG A 146 41.05 18.35 2.03
C ARG A 146 41.94 18.30 0.79
N ALA A 147 41.50 17.61 -0.26
CA ALA A 147 42.27 17.42 -1.48
C ALA A 147 42.39 18.72 -2.30
N GLU A 148 41.28 19.42 -2.50
CA GLU A 148 41.21 20.58 -3.40
C GLU A 148 41.55 21.90 -2.67
N LEU A 149 41.12 22.07 -1.41
CA LEU A 149 41.29 23.33 -0.68
C LEU A 149 42.43 23.30 0.34
N GLY A 150 43.03 22.13 0.58
CA GLY A 150 44.03 21.94 1.62
C GLY A 150 43.46 22.13 3.04
N ALA A 151 42.14 22.01 3.21
CA ALA A 151 41.50 22.13 4.51
C ALA A 151 41.98 21.02 5.46
N VAL A 152 42.18 21.36 6.73
CA VAL A 152 42.55 20.38 7.75
C VAL A 152 41.30 19.63 8.15
N VAL A 153 41.31 18.31 7.95
CA VAL A 153 40.26 17.38 8.37
C VAL A 153 40.87 16.29 9.26
N PRO A 154 40.08 15.64 10.13
CA PRO A 154 40.58 14.58 11.01
C PRO A 154 41.22 13.43 10.21
N ARG A 155 42.37 12.92 10.69
CA ARG A 155 42.93 11.66 10.16
C ARG A 155 41.96 10.52 10.41
N GLY A 156 41.94 9.54 9.52
CA GLY A 156 41.00 8.43 9.63
C GLY A 156 40.85 7.62 8.35
N PHE A 157 39.74 6.88 8.28
CA PHE A 157 39.35 6.06 7.15
C PHE A 157 37.82 5.90 7.10
N ALA A 158 37.31 5.57 5.91
CA ALA A 158 35.93 5.22 5.68
C ALA A 158 35.79 3.69 5.63
N ILE A 159 34.85 3.13 6.39
CA ILE A 159 34.33 1.79 6.14
C ILE A 159 33.28 1.93 5.04
N THR A 160 33.44 1.17 3.95
CA THR A 160 32.74 1.44 2.70
C THR A 160 31.36 0.80 2.60
N ALA A 161 30.56 1.27 1.64
CA ALA A 161 29.34 0.62 1.17
C ALA A 161 29.60 -0.84 0.77
N SER A 162 30.75 -1.12 0.16
CA SER A 162 31.16 -2.49 -0.17
C SER A 162 31.42 -3.35 1.07
N ALA A 163 32.02 -2.79 2.14
CA ALA A 163 32.15 -3.49 3.43
C ALA A 163 30.79 -3.81 4.06
N PHE A 164 29.82 -2.90 4.00
CA PHE A 164 28.46 -3.17 4.43
C PHE A 164 27.84 -4.34 3.65
N ARG A 165 27.89 -4.29 2.31
CA ARG A 165 27.36 -5.37 1.45
C ARG A 165 28.03 -6.72 1.76
N LEU A 166 29.35 -6.73 1.95
CA LEU A 166 30.09 -7.93 2.35
C LEU A 166 29.59 -8.49 3.69
N PHE A 167 29.39 -7.62 4.68
CA PHE A 167 28.87 -8.02 5.99
C PHE A 167 27.47 -8.64 5.87
N MET A 168 26.55 -7.98 5.16
CA MET A 168 25.18 -8.47 4.99
C MET A 168 25.11 -9.80 4.23
N GLN A 169 25.88 -9.94 3.14
CA GLN A 169 25.91 -11.14 2.31
C GLN A 169 26.56 -12.34 3.01
N SER A 170 27.70 -12.13 3.67
CA SER A 170 28.47 -13.22 4.30
C SER A 170 27.77 -13.84 5.53
N THR A 171 26.84 -13.11 6.14
CA THR A 171 26.14 -13.50 7.36
C THR A 171 24.70 -13.94 7.12
N GLY A 172 24.16 -13.73 5.91
CA GLY A 172 22.75 -13.96 5.60
C GLY A 172 21.80 -12.95 6.26
N LEU A 173 22.32 -11.81 6.75
CA LEU A 173 21.52 -10.78 7.40
C LEU A 173 20.49 -10.16 6.47
N ASP A 174 20.80 -10.02 5.17
CA ASP A 174 19.83 -9.52 4.18
C ASP A 174 18.54 -10.36 4.19
N ASP A 175 18.65 -11.68 4.20
CA ASP A 175 17.50 -12.58 4.18
C ASP A 175 16.74 -12.58 5.52
N GLU A 176 17.46 -12.57 6.64
CA GLU A 176 16.85 -12.56 7.97
C GLU A 176 16.11 -11.24 8.26
N ILE A 177 16.69 -10.10 7.87
CA ILE A 177 16.04 -8.79 8.01
C ILE A 177 14.78 -8.74 7.14
N ASN A 178 14.85 -9.19 5.89
CA ASN A 178 13.68 -9.28 5.02
C ASN A 178 12.58 -10.17 5.64
N ARG A 179 12.95 -11.30 6.24
CA ARG A 179 12.01 -12.18 6.95
C ARG A 179 11.35 -11.48 8.14
N LEU A 180 12.13 -10.78 8.97
CA LEU A 180 11.61 -10.04 10.12
C LEU A 180 10.64 -8.93 9.69
N ILE A 181 10.99 -8.19 8.64
CA ILE A 181 10.14 -7.13 8.07
C ILE A 181 8.83 -7.71 7.52
N GLN A 182 8.85 -8.89 6.90
CA GLN A 182 7.63 -9.55 6.39
C GLN A 182 6.68 -10.02 7.49
N ILE A 183 7.19 -10.38 8.67
CA ILE A 183 6.38 -10.84 9.80
C ILE A 183 5.64 -9.67 10.47
N HIS A 184 6.16 -8.45 10.35
CA HIS A 184 5.58 -7.27 10.99
C HIS A 184 4.97 -6.35 9.92
N ASP A 185 3.63 -6.31 9.86
CA ASP A 185 2.90 -5.37 8.99
C ASP A 185 3.28 -3.91 9.30
N GLY A 186 3.75 -3.64 10.54
CA GLY A 186 4.39 -2.40 10.99
C GLY A 186 3.49 -1.20 10.73
N THR A 187 2.22 -1.41 11.06
CA THR A 187 1.17 -0.38 10.99
C THR A 187 1.08 0.39 12.30
N THR A 188 1.56 -0.21 13.40
CA THR A 188 1.67 0.43 14.71
C THR A 188 3.13 0.72 15.07
N LEU A 189 3.33 1.74 15.90
CA LEU A 189 4.68 2.10 16.38
C LEU A 189 5.27 1.00 17.28
N GLU A 190 4.42 0.21 17.93
CA GLU A 190 4.79 -0.94 18.78
C GLU A 190 5.38 -2.08 17.95
N GLU A 191 4.70 -2.50 16.88
CA GLU A 191 5.21 -3.49 15.93
C GLU A 191 6.54 -3.05 15.29
N LEU A 192 6.67 -1.75 14.99
CA LEU A 192 7.91 -1.19 14.46
C LEU A 192 9.05 -1.20 15.48
N SER A 193 8.75 -1.02 16.77
CA SER A 193 9.75 -1.12 17.84
C SER A 193 10.23 -2.56 18.04
N ASP A 194 9.32 -3.53 18.00
CA ASP A 194 9.64 -4.95 18.11
C ASP A 194 10.44 -5.43 16.89
N LEU A 195 10.04 -5.01 15.68
CA LEU A 195 10.79 -5.24 14.45
C LEU A 195 12.22 -4.67 14.56
N ALA A 196 12.34 -3.42 14.99
CA ALA A 196 13.65 -2.78 15.20
C ALA A 196 14.49 -3.53 16.23
N ALA A 197 13.89 -4.02 17.31
CA ALA A 197 14.60 -4.82 18.31
C ALA A 197 15.09 -6.16 17.75
N GLY A 198 14.25 -6.88 16.99
CA GLY A 198 14.62 -8.13 16.33
C GLY A 198 15.76 -7.96 15.34
N ILE A 199 15.70 -6.93 14.49
CA ILE A 199 16.76 -6.63 13.51
C ILE A 199 18.08 -6.28 14.22
N ARG A 200 18.03 -5.44 15.26
CA ARG A 200 19.22 -5.10 16.05
C ARG A 200 19.86 -6.34 16.66
N GLN A 201 19.05 -7.24 17.23
CA GLN A 201 19.55 -8.49 17.81
C GLN A 201 20.22 -9.38 16.75
N ALA A 202 19.64 -9.49 15.55
CA ALA A 202 20.23 -10.24 14.45
C ALA A 202 21.60 -9.66 14.05
N ILE A 203 21.67 -8.33 13.89
CA ILE A 203 22.92 -7.62 13.58
C ILE A 203 23.94 -7.80 14.71
N ASP A 204 23.53 -7.76 15.97
CA ASP A 204 24.40 -7.93 17.14
C ASP A 204 25.04 -9.32 17.20
N MET A 205 24.30 -10.36 16.82
CA MET A 205 24.78 -11.74 16.82
C MET A 205 25.61 -12.14 15.59
N ALA A 206 25.55 -11.36 14.50
CA ALA A 206 26.24 -11.70 13.27
C ALA A 206 27.77 -11.53 13.39
N PRO A 207 28.60 -12.52 13.00
CA PRO A 207 30.05 -12.36 13.05
C PRO A 207 30.53 -11.31 12.05
N MET A 208 31.50 -10.47 12.44
CA MET A 208 32.12 -9.52 11.52
C MET A 208 32.97 -10.29 10.49
N PRO A 209 32.94 -9.96 9.18
CA PRO A 209 33.71 -10.69 8.18
C PRO A 209 35.20 -10.47 8.42
N ARG A 210 35.98 -11.55 8.35
CA ARG A 210 37.41 -11.52 8.65
C ARG A 210 38.17 -10.48 7.81
N GLU A 211 37.83 -10.36 6.53
CA GLU A 211 38.43 -9.38 5.61
C GLU A 211 38.23 -7.94 6.09
N LEU A 212 37.02 -7.60 6.54
CA LEU A 212 36.70 -6.28 7.08
C LEU A 212 37.41 -6.03 8.41
N GLU A 213 37.41 -7.01 9.31
CA GLU A 213 38.10 -6.91 10.61
C GLU A 213 39.61 -6.69 10.43
N GLU A 214 40.24 -7.43 9.52
CA GLU A 214 41.65 -7.29 9.18
C GLU A 214 41.97 -5.91 8.57
N ALA A 215 41.14 -5.43 7.65
CA ALA A 215 41.31 -4.12 7.02
C ALA A 215 41.18 -2.97 8.04
N VAL A 216 40.17 -3.01 8.91
CA VAL A 216 39.98 -2.03 9.99
C VAL A 216 41.15 -2.06 10.97
N ARG A 217 41.58 -3.25 11.41
CA ARG A 217 42.72 -3.42 12.32
C ARG A 217 44.00 -2.85 11.73
N GLU A 218 44.25 -3.05 10.44
CA GLU A 218 45.42 -2.51 9.75
C GLU A 218 45.42 -0.97 9.74
N GLN A 219 44.29 -0.33 9.45
CA GLN A 219 44.20 1.14 9.51
C GLN A 219 44.34 1.68 10.93
N CYS A 220 43.71 1.03 11.90
CA CYS A 220 43.86 1.34 13.32
C CYS A 220 45.32 1.28 13.77
N ALA A 221 46.05 0.21 13.39
CA ALA A 221 47.47 0.05 13.72
C ALA A 221 48.34 1.15 13.11
N ARG A 222 48.02 1.60 11.88
CA ARG A 222 48.72 2.72 11.22
C ARG A 222 48.52 4.07 11.92
N LEU A 223 47.33 4.31 12.48
CA LEU A 223 47.00 5.57 13.16
C LEU A 223 47.47 5.62 14.62
N GLY A 224 47.80 4.47 15.21
CA GLY A 224 48.32 4.35 16.58
C GLY A 224 47.22 4.34 17.65
N ASP A 225 47.59 4.65 18.91
CA ASP A 225 46.64 4.71 20.03
C ASP A 225 45.90 6.06 20.08
N ILE A 226 45.08 6.30 19.06
CA ILE A 226 44.15 7.43 19.02
C ILE A 226 42.74 6.97 19.42
N ARG A 227 41.87 7.94 19.73
CA ARG A 227 40.44 7.70 19.93
C ARG A 227 39.69 8.09 18.66
N PHE A 228 38.67 7.31 18.31
CA PHE A 228 37.88 7.50 17.10
C PHE A 228 36.47 8.04 17.40
N ALA A 229 35.99 8.92 16.53
CA ALA A 229 34.58 9.13 16.25
C ALA A 229 34.19 8.22 15.08
N VAL A 230 33.29 7.27 15.32
CA VAL A 230 32.68 6.44 14.28
C VAL A 230 31.33 7.05 13.95
N ARG A 231 31.24 7.70 12.78
CA ARG A 231 30.06 8.44 12.33
C ARG A 231 29.37 7.73 11.17
N SER A 232 28.04 7.74 11.15
CA SER A 232 27.26 7.32 10.00
C SER A 232 27.54 8.21 8.79
N SER A 233 27.57 7.58 7.61
CA SER A 233 27.67 8.23 6.32
C SER A 233 26.89 7.37 5.31
N ALA A 234 25.59 7.17 5.57
CA ALA A 234 24.76 6.33 4.73
C ALA A 234 24.66 6.90 3.31
N LEU A 235 24.49 6.03 2.31
CA LEU A 235 24.26 6.49 0.94
C LEU A 235 22.94 7.26 0.88
N GLY A 236 23.01 8.49 0.38
CA GLY A 236 21.85 9.40 0.33
C GLY A 236 21.54 10.14 1.64
N GLU A 237 22.30 9.98 2.73
CA GLU A 237 21.98 10.59 4.04
C GLU A 237 21.78 12.12 3.99
N ASP A 238 22.58 12.83 3.19
CA ASP A 238 22.50 14.30 3.02
C ASP A 238 21.97 14.72 1.64
N SER A 239 21.27 13.83 0.91
CA SER A 239 20.69 14.20 -0.37
C SER A 239 19.46 15.10 -0.17
N GLU A 240 19.19 16.02 -1.11
CA GLU A 240 17.97 16.85 -1.11
C GLU A 240 16.67 16.03 -1.12
N GLN A 241 16.74 14.74 -1.47
CA GLN A 241 15.60 13.83 -1.62
C GLN A 241 15.41 12.89 -0.42
N THR A 242 16.44 12.66 0.40
CA THR A 242 16.48 11.63 1.44
C THR A 242 17.26 12.12 2.67
N GLY A 243 16.83 13.23 3.27
CA GLY A 243 17.50 13.80 4.45
C GLY A 243 17.34 12.95 5.72
N PHE A 244 18.14 11.89 5.88
CA PHE A 244 18.23 11.08 7.11
C PHE A 244 18.98 11.80 8.26
N ALA A 245 19.35 13.07 8.06
CA ALA A 245 20.24 13.83 8.91
C ALA A 245 19.93 13.70 10.41
N GLY A 246 20.85 13.14 11.20
CA GLY A 246 20.70 13.04 12.65
C GLY A 246 19.78 11.91 13.14
N GLN A 247 19.29 11.04 12.27
CA GLN A 247 18.57 9.82 12.67
C GLN A 247 19.52 8.68 13.05
N PHE A 248 20.69 8.61 12.42
CA PHE A 248 21.69 7.58 12.69
C PHE A 248 22.65 8.02 13.80
N ILE A 249 23.16 7.04 14.54
CA ILE A 249 24.00 7.32 15.70
C ILE A 249 25.46 7.58 15.29
N SER A 250 26.13 8.43 16.06
CA SER A 250 27.58 8.55 16.06
C SER A 250 28.14 8.09 17.40
N LYS A 251 29.21 7.29 17.37
CA LYS A 251 29.91 6.81 18.57
C LYS A 251 31.23 7.55 18.74
N LEU A 252 31.38 8.27 19.84
CA LEU A 252 32.55 9.10 20.14
C LEU A 252 33.47 8.42 21.16
N GLY A 253 34.78 8.65 21.05
CA GLY A 253 35.74 8.19 22.06
C GLY A 253 36.13 6.72 21.98
N ILE A 254 35.99 6.12 20.80
CA ILE A 254 36.15 4.68 20.57
C ILE A 254 37.63 4.29 20.51
N LYS A 255 38.03 3.24 21.21
CA LYS A 255 39.39 2.69 21.12
C LYS A 255 39.58 1.92 19.82
N PRO A 256 40.82 1.79 19.30
CA PRO A 256 41.08 1.06 18.05
C PRO A 256 40.50 -0.37 18.03
N ALA A 257 40.53 -1.08 19.16
CA ALA A 257 39.99 -2.43 19.30
C ALA A 257 38.45 -2.51 19.31
N GLN A 258 37.75 -1.38 19.45
CA GLN A 258 36.28 -1.30 19.58
C GLN A 258 35.62 -0.73 18.31
N VAL A 259 36.40 -0.44 17.25
CA VAL A 259 35.89 0.21 16.04
C VAL A 259 34.86 -0.66 15.31
N THR A 260 35.07 -1.97 15.24
CA THR A 260 34.13 -2.93 14.62
C THR A 260 32.81 -3.00 15.38
N ASP A 261 32.85 -3.03 16.72
CA ASP A 261 31.65 -3.00 17.57
C ASP A 261 30.90 -1.66 17.44
N ALA A 262 31.63 -0.55 17.39
CA ALA A 262 31.04 0.75 17.16
C ALA A 262 30.39 0.85 15.77
N TYR A 263 31.04 0.29 14.74
CA TYR A 263 30.49 0.22 13.38
C TYR A 263 29.21 -0.63 13.32
N ARG A 264 29.18 -1.76 14.03
CA ARG A 264 27.97 -2.57 14.18
C ARG A 264 26.83 -1.76 14.78
N ALA A 265 27.09 -1.00 15.85
CA ALA A 265 26.07 -0.14 16.44
C ALA A 265 25.57 0.95 15.46
N VAL A 266 26.45 1.48 14.60
CA VAL A 266 26.07 2.41 13.53
C VAL A 266 25.14 1.74 12.52
N ILE A 267 25.46 0.52 12.07
CA ILE A 267 24.57 -0.27 11.20
C ILE A 267 23.21 -0.51 11.87
N SER A 268 23.21 -0.95 13.13
CA SER A 268 21.99 -1.20 13.91
C SER A 268 21.08 0.04 14.02
N SER A 269 21.64 1.25 13.96
CA SER A 269 20.85 2.49 14.00
C SER A 269 20.03 2.78 12.74
N MET A 270 20.44 2.20 11.59
CA MET A 270 19.69 2.28 10.33
C MET A 270 18.30 1.65 10.44
N TYR A 271 18.17 0.63 11.31
CA TYR A 271 16.93 -0.11 11.54
C TYR A 271 16.25 0.32 12.84
N SER A 272 16.47 1.57 13.30
CA SER A 272 15.68 2.15 14.38
C SER A 272 14.22 2.35 13.95
N ALA A 273 13.28 2.32 14.89
CA ALA A 273 11.85 2.51 14.59
C ALA A 273 11.60 3.83 13.83
N THR A 274 12.30 4.90 14.21
CA THR A 274 12.25 6.21 13.54
C THR A 274 12.75 6.16 12.11
N ALA A 275 13.86 5.46 11.84
CA ALA A 275 14.44 5.34 10.51
C ALA A 275 13.57 4.47 9.58
N ILE A 276 13.08 3.33 10.07
CA ILE A 276 12.15 2.46 9.32
C ILE A 276 10.87 3.23 8.98
N THR A 277 10.31 3.96 9.94
CA THR A 277 9.12 4.80 9.71
C THR A 277 9.36 5.84 8.63
N TYR A 278 10.52 6.51 8.66
CA TYR A 278 10.88 7.51 7.67
C TYR A 278 10.98 6.91 6.25
N VAL A 279 11.65 5.77 6.10
CA VAL A 279 11.81 5.02 4.83
C VAL A 279 10.44 4.65 4.25
N ARG A 280 9.56 4.06 5.07
CA ARG A 280 8.22 3.66 4.66
C ARG A 280 7.37 4.85 4.23
N ASN A 281 7.36 5.92 5.03
CA ASN A 281 6.59 7.13 4.76
C ASN A 281 7.09 7.91 3.53
N ARG A 282 8.35 7.70 3.13
CA ARG A 282 8.92 8.26 1.89
C ARG A 282 8.77 7.33 0.69
N GLY A 283 8.26 6.11 0.88
CA GLY A 283 8.23 5.09 -0.18
C GLY A 283 9.64 4.73 -0.68
N LEU A 284 10.62 4.75 0.22
CA LEU A 284 11.99 4.33 -0.05
C LEU A 284 12.12 2.83 0.19
N ARG A 285 13.15 2.24 -0.42
CA ARG A 285 13.41 0.80 -0.35
C ARG A 285 14.28 0.46 0.85
N GLU A 286 13.69 -0.27 1.81
CA GLU A 286 14.40 -0.77 3.00
C GLU A 286 15.57 -1.69 2.64
N ASP A 287 15.46 -2.44 1.55
CA ASP A 287 16.47 -3.39 1.05
C ASP A 287 17.63 -2.74 0.27
N GLU A 288 17.54 -1.44 -0.01
CA GLU A 288 18.57 -0.67 -0.72
C GLU A 288 19.34 0.30 0.21
N MET A 289 18.97 0.36 1.49
CA MET A 289 19.72 1.17 2.45
C MET A 289 21.12 0.60 2.67
N VAL A 290 22.13 1.44 2.49
CA VAL A 290 23.54 1.05 2.63
C VAL A 290 24.27 2.03 3.54
N MET A 291 24.95 1.49 4.55
CA MET A 291 25.68 2.28 5.54
C MET A 291 27.16 2.28 5.20
N ALA A 292 27.72 3.45 4.87
CA ALA A 292 29.16 3.67 5.04
C ALA A 292 29.39 4.37 6.40
N ALA A 293 30.61 4.30 6.92
CA ALA A 293 30.94 4.94 8.19
C ALA A 293 32.31 5.62 8.16
N GLY A 294 32.39 6.86 8.65
CA GLY A 294 33.64 7.58 8.85
C GLY A 294 34.24 7.26 10.22
N CYS A 295 35.43 6.65 10.24
CA CYS A 295 36.24 6.43 11.44
C CYS A 295 37.31 7.52 11.52
N MET A 296 37.02 8.59 12.24
CA MET A 296 37.82 9.82 12.31
C MET A 296 38.47 9.98 13.68
N GLU A 297 39.66 10.54 13.75
CA GLU A 297 40.30 10.85 15.03
C GLU A 297 39.49 11.87 15.84
N MET A 298 39.43 11.67 17.16
CA MET A 298 38.83 12.63 18.08
C MET A 298 39.77 13.82 18.28
N ILE A 299 39.30 15.00 17.91
CA ILE A 299 40.01 16.25 18.16
C ILE A 299 39.84 16.67 19.63
N ASN A 300 40.94 16.96 20.31
CA ASN A 300 40.93 17.51 21.67
C ASN A 300 40.60 19.02 21.61
N ALA A 301 39.34 19.31 21.29
CA ALA A 301 38.87 20.65 20.99
C ALA A 301 38.83 21.55 22.23
N VAL A 302 39.34 22.79 22.09
CA VAL A 302 39.16 23.87 23.07
C VAL A 302 37.91 24.69 22.79
N ALA A 303 37.51 24.77 21.53
CA ALA A 303 36.28 25.38 21.05
C ALA A 303 35.80 24.65 19.79
N GLY A 304 34.51 24.74 19.49
CA GLY A 304 33.94 24.19 18.27
C GLY A 304 32.58 24.78 18.01
N GLY A 305 32.05 24.55 16.81
CA GLY A 305 30.72 25.00 16.47
C GLY A 305 30.37 24.80 15.01
N VAL A 306 29.53 25.69 14.50
CA VAL A 306 28.93 25.60 13.17
C VAL A 306 29.07 26.94 12.45
N VAL A 307 29.38 26.91 11.16
CA VAL A 307 29.34 28.08 10.28
C VAL A 307 28.23 27.89 9.26
N TYR A 308 27.35 28.88 9.17
CA TYR A 308 26.40 29.03 8.07
C TYR A 308 26.92 30.10 7.14
N THR A 309 27.32 29.69 5.94
CA THR A 309 27.90 30.61 4.96
C THR A 309 26.93 31.72 4.52
N ARG A 310 25.62 31.48 4.63
CA ARG A 310 24.57 32.50 4.50
C ARG A 310 23.61 32.41 5.69
N PRO A 311 22.87 33.48 6.02
CA PRO A 311 21.88 33.42 7.08
C PRO A 311 20.79 32.43 6.67
N PRO A 312 20.44 31.50 7.56
CA PRO A 312 19.62 30.38 7.14
C PRO A 312 18.11 30.72 7.22
N VAL A 313 17.74 31.83 7.88
CA VAL A 313 16.41 32.47 7.87
C VAL A 313 16.53 33.99 7.79
N GLY A 314 15.78 34.62 6.87
CA GLY A 314 15.38 36.04 6.92
C GLY A 314 16.48 37.05 7.28
N GLY A 315 17.64 36.96 6.62
CA GLY A 315 18.78 37.84 6.87
C GLY A 315 19.40 38.35 5.58
N ASP A 316 20.27 39.36 5.71
CA ASP A 316 21.03 39.91 4.59
C ASP A 316 21.89 38.83 3.94
N ALA A 317 21.61 38.51 2.68
CA ALA A 317 22.31 37.47 1.92
C ALA A 317 23.82 37.70 1.82
N ASP A 318 24.27 38.93 2.08
CA ASP A 318 25.66 39.36 2.08
C ASP A 318 26.37 39.15 3.44
N THR A 319 25.76 38.42 4.38
CA THR A 319 26.38 38.07 5.69
C THR A 319 26.58 36.56 5.89
N LEU A 320 27.50 36.20 6.77
CA LEU A 320 27.84 34.84 7.19
C LEU A 320 27.71 34.75 8.72
N ILE A 321 27.23 33.61 9.24
CA ILE A 321 27.00 33.42 10.68
C ILE A 321 27.94 32.33 11.21
N ILE A 322 28.67 32.63 12.28
CA ILE A 322 29.54 31.68 12.99
C ILE A 322 28.99 31.50 14.39
N ASN A 323 28.65 30.26 14.74
CA ASN A 323 28.26 29.89 16.10
C ASN A 323 29.40 29.09 16.77
N ALA A 324 29.71 29.40 18.02
CA ALA A 324 30.78 28.74 18.77
C ALA A 324 30.40 28.42 20.22
N VAL A 325 30.92 27.30 20.71
CA VAL A 325 30.86 26.87 22.11
C VAL A 325 32.24 26.41 22.59
N PRO A 326 32.51 26.49 23.91
CA PRO A 326 33.72 25.92 24.49
C PRO A 326 33.69 24.39 24.42
N GLY A 327 34.84 23.80 24.07
CA GLY A 327 35.02 22.36 23.94
C GLY A 327 34.52 21.80 22.59
N LEU A 328 33.96 20.60 22.62
CA LEU A 328 33.42 19.91 21.44
C LEU A 328 32.10 20.55 20.96
N PRO A 329 31.81 20.55 19.64
CA PRO A 329 30.64 21.22 19.06
C PRO A 329 29.28 20.57 19.39
N CYS A 330 29.25 19.51 20.21
CA CYS A 330 28.03 18.74 20.53
C CYS A 330 26.88 19.63 21.01
N ALA A 331 27.16 20.65 21.82
CA ALA A 331 26.13 21.52 22.38
C ALA A 331 25.37 22.34 21.31
N VAL A 332 26.08 22.78 20.27
CA VAL A 332 25.50 23.55 19.15
C VAL A 332 24.70 22.64 18.23
N VAL A 333 25.27 21.48 17.89
CA VAL A 333 24.64 20.51 16.97
C VAL A 333 23.33 19.96 17.57
N ASP A 334 23.31 19.66 18.87
CA ASP A 334 22.14 19.10 19.55
C ASP A 334 21.16 20.19 20.06
N GLY A 335 21.49 21.47 19.91
CA GLY A 335 20.68 22.61 20.39
C GLY A 335 20.49 22.63 21.91
N SER A 336 21.44 22.05 22.67
CA SER A 336 21.31 21.81 24.12
C SER A 336 21.84 22.94 25.01
N SER A 337 22.45 23.96 24.42
CA SER A 337 22.96 25.16 25.10
C SER A 337 22.94 26.36 24.16
N LEU A 338 22.92 27.57 24.73
CA LEU A 338 23.13 28.79 23.97
C LEU A 338 24.58 28.83 23.45
N ALA A 339 24.79 29.49 22.31
CA ALA A 339 26.09 29.58 21.66
C ALA A 339 26.44 31.04 21.41
N ASP A 340 27.74 31.34 21.39
CA ASP A 340 28.22 32.65 20.94
C ASP A 340 28.02 32.74 19.42
N SER A 341 27.63 33.91 18.93
CA SER A 341 27.35 34.15 17.51
C SER A 341 28.11 35.36 16.99
N TRP A 342 28.75 35.21 15.82
CA TRP A 342 29.38 36.30 15.08
C TRP A 342 28.71 36.42 13.71
N THR A 343 28.33 37.64 13.35
CA THR A 343 27.90 37.98 11.98
C THR A 343 29.08 38.64 11.26
N VAL A 344 29.45 38.08 10.11
CA VAL A 344 30.59 38.52 9.31
C VAL A 344 30.09 38.95 7.93
N ASP A 345 30.54 40.10 7.46
CA ASP A 345 30.26 40.59 6.10
C ASP A 345 31.04 39.76 5.08
N ARG A 346 30.35 39.25 4.06
CA ARG A 346 30.94 38.32 3.08
C ARG A 346 31.92 39.01 2.13
N GLY A 347 31.67 40.27 1.78
CA GLY A 347 32.49 41.03 0.84
C GLY A 347 33.83 41.48 1.43
N THR A 348 33.83 41.88 2.70
CA THR A 348 35.00 42.42 3.40
C THR A 348 35.65 41.43 4.36
N GLY A 349 34.94 40.36 4.76
CA GLY A 349 35.38 39.38 5.75
C GLY A 349 35.45 39.92 7.17
N ARG A 350 34.86 41.10 7.44
CA ARG A 350 34.92 41.77 8.74
C ARG A 350 33.70 41.44 9.60
N ILE A 351 33.91 41.38 10.90
CA ILE A 351 32.84 41.17 11.89
C ILE A 351 31.95 42.41 11.94
N VAL A 352 30.65 42.21 11.72
CA VAL A 352 29.60 43.23 11.80
C VAL A 352 29.06 43.33 13.22
N SER A 353 28.77 42.18 13.84
CA SER A 353 28.23 42.10 15.20
C SER A 353 28.68 40.80 15.88
N ARG A 354 28.61 40.81 17.22
CA ARG A 354 28.84 39.64 18.06
C ARG A 354 27.80 39.60 19.18
N ASP A 355 27.30 38.41 19.46
CA ASP A 355 26.42 38.10 20.57
C ASP A 355 27.06 36.99 21.41
N ILE A 356 27.32 37.27 22.69
CA ILE A 356 28.02 36.35 23.59
C ILE A 356 27.00 35.84 24.61
N ALA A 357 26.69 34.55 24.50
CA ALA A 357 25.68 33.92 25.34
C ALA A 357 26.26 33.42 26.66
N GLU A 358 25.39 33.29 27.67
CA GLU A 358 25.72 32.63 28.93
C GLU A 358 25.73 31.11 28.75
N LYS A 359 26.93 30.54 28.63
CA LYS A 359 27.16 29.13 28.30
C LYS A 359 27.33 28.33 29.59
N GLU A 360 26.29 27.65 30.05
CA GLU A 360 26.32 26.89 31.32
C GLU A 360 27.21 25.64 31.30
N ILE A 361 27.43 25.07 30.10
CA ILE A 361 28.03 23.74 29.94
C ILE A 361 29.08 23.71 28.82
N ARG A 362 30.02 22.76 28.93
CA ARG A 362 30.93 22.39 27.84
C ARG A 362 31.10 20.88 27.75
N PHE A 363 31.49 20.40 26.57
CA PHE A 363 31.84 19.00 26.34
C PHE A 363 33.34 18.87 26.13
N VAL A 364 34.00 18.01 26.92
CA VAL A 364 35.45 17.82 26.85
C VAL A 364 35.81 16.35 26.62
N LEU A 365 36.93 16.13 25.92
CA LEU A 365 37.53 14.81 25.80
C LEU A 365 38.39 14.52 27.04
N THR A 366 38.02 13.51 27.80
CA THR A 366 38.79 13.06 28.98
C THR A 366 40.08 12.36 28.56
N SER A 367 41.03 12.21 29.48
CA SER A 367 42.26 11.43 29.27
C SER A 367 42.00 9.96 28.93
N GLY A 368 40.87 9.40 29.38
CA GLY A 368 40.41 8.05 28.99
C GLY A 368 39.88 7.96 27.56
N GLY A 369 39.62 9.11 26.91
CA GLY A 369 39.04 9.21 25.57
C GLY A 369 37.53 9.31 25.55
N GLN A 370 36.85 9.41 26.71
CA GLN A 370 35.40 9.58 26.79
C GLN A 370 35.02 11.06 26.72
N VAL A 371 33.87 11.35 26.09
CA VAL A 371 33.28 12.69 26.08
C VAL A 371 32.53 12.91 27.40
N ARG A 372 32.85 13.99 28.11
CA ARG A 372 32.22 14.36 29.38
C ARG A 372 31.60 15.75 29.30
N LYS A 373 30.36 15.87 29.79
CA LYS A 373 29.68 17.14 30.03
C LYS A 373 30.18 17.74 31.34
N GLU A 374 30.64 18.98 31.31
CA GLU A 374 31.09 19.75 32.47
C GLU A 374 30.28 21.04 32.58
N LYS A 375 29.95 21.45 33.81
CA LYS A 375 29.43 22.79 34.07
C LYS A 375 30.56 23.80 34.08
N LEU A 376 30.30 24.98 33.50
CA LEU A 376 31.18 26.13 33.62
C LEU A 376 30.88 26.85 34.94
N TYR A 377 31.89 27.53 35.50
CA TYR A 377 31.78 28.27 36.76
C TYR A 377 32.73 29.47 36.72
N GLY A 378 32.46 30.46 37.57
CA GLY A 378 33.40 31.55 37.87
C GLY A 378 33.58 32.56 36.76
N GLY A 379 32.49 32.94 36.07
CA GLY A 379 32.49 33.97 35.02
C GLY A 379 32.89 33.47 33.63
N ARG A 380 33.37 32.23 33.51
CA ARG A 380 33.69 31.59 32.21
C ARG A 380 32.48 31.35 31.32
N GLU A 381 31.28 31.41 31.87
CA GLU A 381 30.02 31.28 31.12
C GLU A 381 29.85 32.45 30.13
N LEU A 382 30.44 33.62 30.43
CA LEU A 382 30.37 34.85 29.64
C LEU A 382 31.64 35.11 28.82
N GLU A 383 32.65 34.25 28.90
CA GLU A 383 33.85 34.36 28.07
C GLU A 383 33.52 33.94 26.62
N PRO A 384 34.02 34.65 25.60
CA PRO A 384 33.83 34.24 24.20
C PRO A 384 34.58 32.94 23.92
N ALA A 385 33.90 31.99 23.27
CA ALA A 385 34.47 30.68 22.95
C ALA A 385 35.66 30.75 21.98
N ILE A 386 35.69 31.77 21.11
CA ILE A 386 36.76 32.03 20.14
C ILE A 386 37.12 33.51 20.09
N SER A 387 38.30 33.81 19.56
CA SER A 387 38.72 35.20 19.31
C SER A 387 38.16 35.71 17.99
N ASP A 388 38.06 37.03 17.85
CA ASP A 388 37.65 37.69 16.60
C ASP A 388 38.57 37.29 15.43
N HIS A 389 39.87 37.10 15.69
CA HIS A 389 40.82 36.61 14.67
C HIS A 389 40.50 35.18 14.20
N ASP A 390 40.04 34.31 15.10
CA ASP A 390 39.62 32.95 14.71
C ASP A 390 38.31 32.98 13.92
N ALA A 391 37.39 33.89 14.26
CA ALA A 391 36.15 34.11 13.51
C ALA A 391 36.43 34.57 12.08
N GLU A 392 37.36 35.51 11.88
CA GLU A 392 37.79 35.94 10.54
C GLU A 392 38.44 34.80 9.74
N ARG A 393 39.30 33.99 10.38
CA ARG A 393 39.92 32.81 9.74
C ARG A 393 38.88 31.76 9.33
N LEU A 394 37.87 31.52 10.18
CA LEU A 394 36.76 30.63 9.90
C LEU A 394 35.91 31.14 8.73
N ALA A 395 35.57 32.44 8.72
CA ALA A 395 34.82 33.05 7.64
C ALA A 395 35.55 32.91 6.29
N ALA A 396 36.85 33.21 6.26
CA ALA A 396 37.65 33.08 5.04
C ALA A 396 37.71 31.63 4.53
N LEU A 397 37.83 30.64 5.43
CA LEU A 397 37.80 29.22 5.05
C LEU A 397 36.40 28.79 4.56
N ALA A 398 35.35 29.21 5.24
CA ALA A 398 33.97 28.87 4.90
C ALA A 398 33.55 29.43 3.53
N LEU A 399 33.96 30.66 3.19
CA LEU A 399 33.72 31.26 1.87
C LEU A 399 34.44 30.50 0.74
N ARG A 400 35.68 30.05 0.96
CA ARG A 400 36.40 29.20 0.00
C ARG A 400 35.70 27.85 -0.21
N ILE A 401 35.11 27.29 0.84
CA ILE A 401 34.35 26.03 0.75
C ILE A 401 33.04 26.26 -0.03
N GLU A 402 32.31 27.36 0.23
CA GLU A 402 31.13 27.72 -0.56
C GLU A 402 31.48 27.95 -2.04
N GLU A 403 32.56 28.66 -2.32
CA GLU A 403 33.01 28.94 -3.69
C GLU A 403 33.31 27.64 -4.46
N HIS A 404 33.95 26.66 -3.80
CA HIS A 404 34.24 25.34 -4.40
C HIS A 404 32.98 24.57 -4.78
N PHE A 405 31.99 24.53 -3.90
CA PHE A 405 30.75 23.79 -4.13
C PHE A 405 29.71 24.57 -4.94
N GLY A 406 29.83 25.89 -5.06
CA GLY A 406 28.94 26.75 -5.83
C GLY A 406 27.56 26.98 -5.19
N HIS A 407 27.35 26.53 -3.96
CA HIS A 407 26.11 26.71 -3.21
C HIS A 407 26.38 26.88 -1.71
N PRO A 408 25.46 27.53 -0.95
CA PRO A 408 25.58 27.73 0.49
C PRO A 408 25.89 26.44 1.24
N GLN A 409 26.70 26.55 2.28
CA GLN A 409 27.21 25.48 3.14
C GLN A 409 26.88 25.68 4.62
N ASP A 410 26.66 24.56 5.28
CA ASP A 410 26.62 24.33 6.73
C ASP A 410 27.86 23.50 7.12
N ILE A 411 28.74 24.08 7.94
CA ILE A 411 30.09 23.57 8.19
C ILE A 411 30.29 23.39 9.70
N GLU A 412 30.54 22.15 10.14
CA GLU A 412 30.95 21.86 11.51
C GLU A 412 32.47 21.95 11.64
N TRP A 413 32.96 22.59 12.70
CA TRP A 413 34.38 22.80 12.93
C TRP A 413 34.75 22.65 14.40
N ALA A 414 36.03 22.37 14.64
CA ALA A 414 36.65 22.39 15.95
C ALA A 414 38.01 23.07 15.89
N ARG A 415 38.39 23.71 17.00
CA ARG A 415 39.71 24.26 17.21
C ARG A 415 40.45 23.42 18.24
N ASP A 416 41.63 22.93 17.89
CA ASP A 416 42.48 22.20 18.83
C ASP A 416 43.26 23.13 19.78
N ARG A 417 44.07 22.53 20.66
CA ARG A 417 44.90 23.28 21.63
C ARG A 417 46.02 24.09 20.99
N ASP A 418 46.44 23.73 19.79
CA ASP A 418 47.52 24.39 19.05
C ASP A 418 46.98 25.56 18.18
N GLY A 419 45.67 25.77 18.18
CA GLY A 419 45.00 26.84 17.44
C GLY A 419 44.70 26.51 15.98
N LEU A 420 44.78 25.22 15.62
CA LEU A 420 44.43 24.72 14.31
C LEU A 420 42.91 24.55 14.21
N ILE A 421 42.33 25.06 13.12
CA ILE A 421 40.92 24.88 12.78
C ILE A 421 40.80 23.60 11.96
N VAL A 422 40.00 22.67 12.44
CA VAL A 422 39.73 21.37 11.83
C VAL A 422 38.27 21.32 11.41
N ILE A 423 38.01 21.03 10.14
CA ILE A 423 36.65 20.86 9.62
C ILE A 423 36.19 19.43 9.89
N LEU A 424 35.05 19.31 10.57
CA LEU A 424 34.49 18.05 11.04
C LEU A 424 33.35 17.53 10.15
N GLN A 425 32.65 18.42 9.45
CA GLN A 425 31.59 18.09 8.49
C GLN A 425 31.34 19.28 7.56
N CYS A 426 30.89 19.02 6.35
CA CYS A 426 30.43 20.04 5.40
C CYS A 426 29.21 19.48 4.63
N ARG A 427 28.14 20.27 4.53
CA ARG A 427 26.94 19.90 3.75
C ARG A 427 26.25 21.13 3.15
N PRO A 428 25.45 20.95 2.07
CA PRO A 428 24.63 22.03 1.51
C PRO A 428 23.69 22.64 2.56
N LEU A 429 23.58 23.97 2.57
CA LEU A 429 22.66 24.73 3.42
C LEU A 429 21.39 25.08 2.63
N THR A 430 20.24 24.65 3.13
CA THR A 430 18.94 25.10 2.64
C THR A 430 18.58 26.44 3.29
N ILE A 431 18.36 27.47 2.47
CA ILE A 431 17.99 28.82 2.93
C ILE A 431 16.47 28.96 2.92
N CYS A 432 15.91 29.52 3.98
CA CYS A 432 14.53 29.98 3.99
C CYS A 432 14.43 31.40 3.45
N GLU A 433 13.81 31.54 2.29
CA GLU A 433 13.36 32.83 1.79
C GLU A 433 12.24 33.39 2.69
N GLU A 434 12.33 34.66 3.06
CA GLU A 434 11.20 35.39 3.62
C GLU A 434 10.11 35.48 2.54
N THR A 435 8.95 34.88 2.82
CA THR A 435 7.74 35.27 2.12
C THR A 435 7.43 36.73 2.48
N ALA A 436 7.23 37.53 1.42
CA ALA A 436 6.88 38.95 1.40
C ALA A 436 6.02 39.44 2.59
N GLU A 437 6.27 40.69 2.98
CA GLU A 437 5.50 41.53 3.92
C GLU A 437 4.33 40.82 4.62
N LEU A 438 4.51 40.52 5.91
CA LEU A 438 3.47 40.04 6.83
C LEU A 438 2.13 40.73 6.49
N PRO A 439 1.12 39.99 6.01
CA PRO A 439 -0.18 40.58 5.75
C PRO A 439 -0.68 41.22 7.04
N ALA A 440 -1.14 42.47 6.96
CA ALA A 440 -1.75 43.16 8.09
C ALA A 440 -2.78 42.24 8.76
N GLU A 441 -2.64 42.03 10.07
CA GLU A 441 -3.57 41.21 10.86
C GLU A 441 -5.00 41.71 10.69
N ASP A 442 -5.94 40.81 10.41
CA ASP A 442 -7.37 41.10 10.51
C ASP A 442 -7.69 41.51 11.97
N GLU A 443 -8.40 42.63 12.18
CA GLU A 443 -8.73 43.17 13.52
C GLU A 443 -9.46 42.16 14.42
N GLU A 444 -10.16 41.17 13.84
CA GLU A 444 -10.82 40.06 14.56
C GLU A 444 -9.84 39.07 15.24
N SER A 445 -8.56 39.03 14.82
CA SER A 445 -7.58 38.01 15.24
C SER A 445 -6.73 38.42 16.44
N ARG A 446 -6.65 39.71 16.79
CA ARG A 446 -5.76 40.26 17.82
C ARG A 446 -6.10 39.83 19.26
N GLY A 447 -7.34 39.45 19.54
CA GLY A 447 -7.78 39.09 20.90
C GLY A 447 -7.61 37.62 21.29
N LEU A 448 -7.15 36.75 20.38
CA LEU A 448 -7.22 35.28 20.53
C LEU A 448 -5.90 34.55 20.25
N ALA A 449 -4.80 35.30 20.09
CA ALA A 449 -3.45 34.75 20.00
C ALA A 449 -2.96 34.34 21.40
N ILE A 450 -2.57 33.07 21.55
CA ILE A 450 -2.01 32.52 22.79
C ILE A 450 -0.50 32.82 22.88
N LEU A 451 0.15 32.81 21.72
CA LEU A 451 1.58 33.07 21.55
C LEU A 451 1.82 33.73 20.19
N SER A 452 2.67 34.74 20.16
CA SER A 452 3.09 35.46 18.96
C SER A 452 4.59 35.71 19.01
N GLY A 453 5.20 36.01 17.85
CA GLY A 453 6.63 36.24 17.73
C GLY A 453 7.48 34.96 17.80
N CYS A 454 6.87 33.79 17.58
CA CYS A 454 7.61 32.54 17.42
C CYS A 454 8.36 32.53 16.09
N ILE A 455 9.47 31.79 15.98
CA ILE A 455 10.27 31.71 14.75
C ILE A 455 9.58 30.74 13.76
N PRO A 456 9.18 31.21 12.57
CA PRO A 456 8.71 30.35 11.49
C PRO A 456 9.77 29.32 11.09
N ALA A 457 9.48 28.04 11.30
CA ALA A 457 10.32 26.94 10.84
C ALA A 457 9.79 26.35 9.54
N SER A 458 8.47 26.16 9.43
CA SER A 458 7.79 25.70 8.23
C SER A 458 6.48 26.47 8.04
N PRO A 459 6.24 27.07 6.85
CA PRO A 459 5.08 27.91 6.58
C PRO A 459 3.77 27.12 6.44
N GLY A 460 2.63 27.81 6.47
CA GLY A 460 1.28 27.25 6.37
C GLY A 460 0.49 27.39 7.68
N ALA A 461 -0.78 26.98 7.68
CA ALA A 461 -1.58 26.95 8.90
C ALA A 461 -2.40 25.67 9.04
N ALA A 462 -2.41 25.13 10.26
CA ALA A 462 -3.12 23.91 10.59
C ALA A 462 -3.64 23.94 12.02
N ALA A 463 -4.65 23.11 12.31
CA ALA A 463 -5.25 23.04 13.63
C ALA A 463 -5.43 21.60 14.09
N GLY A 464 -5.20 21.38 15.37
CA GLY A 464 -5.27 20.07 16.01
C GLY A 464 -5.26 20.19 17.53
N TYR A 465 -5.52 19.06 18.20
CA TYR A 465 -5.40 18.96 19.65
C TYR A 465 -3.93 18.98 20.07
N VAL A 466 -3.57 19.78 21.08
CA VAL A 466 -2.19 19.91 21.55
C VAL A 466 -1.78 18.66 22.33
N VAL A 467 -0.73 17.99 21.89
CA VAL A 467 -0.13 16.85 22.60
C VAL A 467 1.33 17.14 22.88
N LYS A 468 1.66 17.16 24.16
CA LYS A 468 3.03 17.34 24.65
C LYS A 468 3.79 16.02 24.52
N VAL A 469 5.00 16.06 23.94
CA VAL A 469 5.86 14.88 23.76
C VAL A 469 7.22 15.12 24.42
N GLU A 470 7.47 14.44 25.55
CA GLU A 470 8.73 14.50 26.28
C GLU A 470 9.49 13.18 26.26
N THR A 471 8.77 12.06 26.30
CA THR A 471 9.33 10.71 26.36
C THR A 471 9.04 9.93 25.09
N ASP A 472 9.76 8.82 24.90
CA ASP A 472 9.47 7.90 23.80
C ASP A 472 8.03 7.34 23.95
N GLU A 473 7.56 7.07 25.18
CA GLU A 473 6.17 6.66 25.48
C GLU A 473 5.12 7.64 24.96
N ASP A 474 5.38 8.94 25.06
CA ASP A 474 4.50 9.98 24.51
C ASP A 474 4.47 9.94 22.98
N MET A 475 5.59 9.59 22.33
CA MET A 475 5.65 9.41 20.87
C MET A 475 4.76 8.23 20.44
N PHE A 476 4.75 7.13 21.21
CA PHE A 476 3.88 5.97 20.94
C PHE A 476 2.40 6.33 21.00
N ARG A 477 2.00 7.19 21.95
CA ARG A 477 0.60 7.58 22.16
C ARG A 477 0.15 8.80 21.36
N PHE A 478 0.99 9.32 20.47
CA PHE A 478 0.68 10.51 19.69
C PHE A 478 -0.47 10.24 18.69
N PRO A 479 -1.58 11.00 18.73
CA PRO A 479 -2.72 10.79 17.86
C PRO A 479 -2.60 11.51 16.50
N ASP A 480 -3.30 10.98 15.49
CA ASP A 480 -3.32 11.56 14.14
C ASP A 480 -4.01 12.93 14.13
N GLY A 481 -3.43 13.88 13.40
CA GLY A 481 -3.93 15.25 13.28
C GLY A 481 -3.73 16.11 14.53
N ALA A 482 -2.94 15.67 15.51
CA ALA A 482 -2.60 16.46 16.69
C ALA A 482 -1.51 17.50 16.41
N VAL A 483 -1.45 18.55 17.25
CA VAL A 483 -0.34 19.50 17.26
C VAL A 483 0.74 18.99 18.20
N LEU A 484 1.92 18.72 17.64
CA LEU A 484 3.10 18.26 18.36
C LEU A 484 3.72 19.42 19.15
N LEU A 485 3.66 19.34 20.48
CA LEU A 485 4.27 20.30 21.39
C LEU A 485 5.49 19.68 22.06
N ALA A 486 6.66 20.29 21.89
CA ALA A 486 7.90 19.82 22.48
C ALA A 486 8.69 20.96 23.14
N ARG A 487 9.46 20.63 24.18
CA ARG A 487 10.41 21.57 24.78
C ARG A 487 11.59 21.82 23.83
N ASN A 488 12.21 20.76 23.34
CA ASN A 488 13.36 20.82 22.44
C ASN A 488 13.01 20.17 21.10
N ALA A 489 13.42 20.79 19.98
CA ALA A 489 13.29 20.30 18.62
C ALA A 489 14.22 19.10 18.32
N ARG A 490 14.00 17.97 19.02
CA ARG A 490 14.81 16.75 18.92
C ARG A 490 14.61 16.04 17.58
N PRO A 491 15.67 15.51 16.94
CA PRO A 491 15.57 14.81 15.65
C PRO A 491 14.57 13.64 15.62
N GLN A 492 14.44 12.90 16.73
CA GLN A 492 13.55 11.74 16.84
C GLN A 492 12.08 12.08 16.61
N LEU A 493 11.68 13.33 16.91
CA LEU A 493 10.30 13.81 16.73
C LEU A 493 9.86 13.85 15.26
N SER A 494 10.80 13.77 14.32
CA SER A 494 10.52 13.74 12.89
C SER A 494 9.58 12.59 12.48
N ALA A 495 9.63 11.46 13.20
CA ALA A 495 8.75 10.31 12.95
C ALA A 495 7.27 10.61 13.19
N LEU A 496 6.93 11.65 13.96
CA LEU A 496 5.56 12.05 14.24
C LEU A 496 5.00 13.05 13.22
N LEU A 497 5.86 13.73 12.46
CA LEU A 497 5.45 14.79 11.53
C LEU A 497 4.42 14.33 10.47
N PRO A 498 4.54 13.14 9.85
CA PRO A 498 3.53 12.66 8.89
C PRO A 498 2.11 12.56 9.46
N ARG A 499 2.01 12.40 10.79
CA ARG A 499 0.74 12.27 11.54
C ARG A 499 0.36 13.57 12.23
N ALA A 500 1.26 14.53 12.37
CA ALA A 500 1.02 15.79 13.06
C ALA A 500 0.35 16.81 12.16
N ALA A 501 -0.63 17.55 12.70
CA ALA A 501 -1.20 18.70 12.03
C ALA A 501 -0.23 19.89 12.01
N ALA A 502 0.52 20.11 13.11
CA ALA A 502 1.52 21.16 13.21
C ALA A 502 2.58 20.83 14.28
N LEU A 503 3.71 21.53 14.26
CA LEU A 503 4.80 21.42 15.24
C LEU A 503 5.01 22.75 15.98
N VAL A 504 5.16 22.69 17.31
CA VAL A 504 5.56 23.82 18.16
C VAL A 504 6.69 23.37 19.10
N ALA A 505 7.84 24.02 19.04
CA ALA A 505 8.98 23.76 19.92
C ALA A 505 9.49 25.02 20.64
N GLU A 506 9.76 24.93 21.95
CA GLU A 506 10.29 26.08 22.70
C GLU A 506 11.70 26.44 22.28
N PHE A 507 12.56 25.43 22.16
CA PHE A 507 13.97 25.58 21.81
C PHE A 507 14.30 24.76 20.56
N GLY A 508 15.16 25.33 19.72
CA GLY A 508 15.64 24.70 18.50
C GLY A 508 16.09 25.74 17.48
N SER A 509 16.71 25.27 16.41
CA SER A 509 17.03 26.10 15.26
C SER A 509 15.94 25.95 14.20
N SER A 510 15.52 27.07 13.61
CA SER A 510 14.65 27.09 12.43
C SER A 510 15.29 26.41 11.22
N VAL A 511 16.59 26.14 11.22
CA VAL A 511 17.27 25.35 10.16
C VAL A 511 17.84 24.03 10.66
N GLY A 512 17.46 23.65 11.89
CA GLY A 512 17.75 22.33 12.42
C GLY A 512 17.00 21.23 11.67
N HIS A 513 17.41 19.97 11.88
CA HIS A 513 16.86 18.82 11.17
C HIS A 513 15.33 18.76 11.22
N LEU A 514 14.74 18.88 12.41
CA LEU A 514 13.29 18.79 12.57
C LEU A 514 12.54 19.87 11.77
N ALA A 515 13.11 21.07 11.63
CA ALA A 515 12.54 22.15 10.83
C ALA A 515 12.56 21.82 9.33
N ASN A 516 13.68 21.27 8.85
CA ASN A 516 13.81 20.85 7.46
C ASN A 516 12.80 19.74 7.14
N VAL A 517 12.68 18.72 8.01
CA VAL A 517 11.73 17.63 7.83
C VAL A 517 10.28 18.14 7.90
N ALA A 518 9.97 19.11 8.76
CA ALA A 518 8.64 19.72 8.80
C ALA A 518 8.27 20.43 7.48
N ARG A 519 9.21 21.15 6.85
CA ARG A 519 9.00 21.71 5.50
C ARG A 519 8.80 20.63 4.46
N GLU A 520 9.58 19.56 4.55
CA GLU A 520 9.55 18.44 3.63
C GLU A 520 8.20 17.70 3.65
N TYR A 521 7.54 17.64 4.80
CA TYR A 521 6.18 17.13 4.95
C TYR A 521 5.10 18.22 4.80
N ALA A 522 5.48 19.46 4.50
CA ALA A 522 4.60 20.62 4.48
C ALA A 522 3.75 20.78 5.77
N VAL A 523 4.31 20.37 6.91
CA VAL A 523 3.69 20.53 8.23
C VAL A 523 4.04 21.93 8.74
N PRO A 524 3.05 22.78 9.07
CA PRO A 524 3.32 24.07 9.69
C PRO A 524 4.10 23.92 10.99
N ALA A 525 5.20 24.65 11.14
CA ALA A 525 6.09 24.51 12.27
C ALA A 525 6.57 25.85 12.80
N LEU A 526 6.49 26.00 14.13
CA LEU A 526 7.07 27.10 14.89
C LEU A 526 8.13 26.55 15.84
N ILE A 527 9.32 27.13 15.78
CA ILE A 527 10.44 26.83 16.69
C ILE A 527 10.81 28.13 17.40
N GLY A 528 11.51 28.07 18.53
CA GLY A 528 11.85 29.28 19.27
C GLY A 528 10.62 29.95 19.86
N ALA A 529 9.73 29.15 20.46
CA ALA A 529 8.52 29.59 21.14
C ALA A 529 8.68 29.48 22.67
N PRO A 530 9.50 30.32 23.32
CA PRO A 530 9.81 30.19 24.74
C PRO A 530 8.53 30.27 25.59
N GLY A 531 8.34 29.31 26.50
CA GLY A 531 7.15 29.20 27.34
C GLY A 531 5.94 28.54 26.67
N ALA A 532 6.07 28.04 25.43
CA ALA A 532 4.99 27.35 24.74
C ALA A 532 4.53 26.07 25.46
N VAL A 533 5.43 25.32 26.09
CA VAL A 533 5.05 24.10 26.82
C VAL A 533 4.13 24.45 27.97
N GLU A 534 4.46 25.46 28.76
CA GLU A 534 3.64 25.89 29.89
C GLU A 534 2.29 26.46 29.45
N ARG A 535 2.28 27.28 28.38
CA ARG A 535 1.07 27.99 27.93
C ARG A 535 0.11 27.16 27.09
N LEU A 536 0.59 26.14 26.39
CA LEU A 536 -0.23 25.35 25.45
C LEU A 536 -0.63 23.98 26.00
N SER A 537 0.06 23.47 27.04
CA SER A 537 -0.31 22.19 27.65
C SER A 537 -1.72 22.25 28.25
N GLY A 538 -2.61 21.37 27.78
CA GLY A 538 -3.98 21.29 28.28
C GLY A 538 -4.97 22.30 27.68
N VAL A 539 -4.55 23.16 26.74
CA VAL A 539 -5.41 24.17 26.09
C VAL A 539 -6.44 23.55 25.14
N GLY A 540 -6.22 22.32 24.68
CA GLY A 540 -7.10 21.62 23.75
C GLY A 540 -6.72 21.88 22.30
N VAL A 541 -7.68 22.36 21.49
CA VAL A 541 -7.45 22.59 20.05
C VAL A 541 -6.90 23.99 19.81
N ILE A 542 -5.79 24.08 19.08
CA ILE A 542 -5.18 25.35 18.64
C ILE A 542 -5.04 25.38 17.12
N THR A 543 -4.87 26.58 16.56
CA THR A 543 -4.41 26.79 15.19
C THR A 543 -2.99 27.35 15.23
N VAL A 544 -2.05 26.65 14.60
CA VAL A 544 -0.66 27.09 14.43
C VAL A 544 -0.54 27.71 13.05
N ASN A 545 -0.09 28.95 12.99
CA ASN A 545 0.26 29.62 11.73
C ASN A 545 1.79 29.74 11.65
N GLY A 546 2.36 28.81 10.89
CA GLY A 546 3.78 28.73 10.59
C GLY A 546 4.28 29.81 9.64
N THR A 547 3.40 30.59 9.01
CA THR A 547 3.77 31.71 8.13
C THR A 547 4.04 32.98 8.92
N ASN A 548 3.18 33.33 9.88
CA ASN A 548 3.26 34.58 10.65
C ASN A 548 3.76 34.41 12.10
N GLY A 549 4.25 33.22 12.47
CA GLY A 549 4.86 33.02 13.78
C GLY A 549 3.87 33.02 14.96
N THR A 550 2.59 32.75 14.73
CA THR A 550 1.53 32.97 15.74
C THR A 550 0.65 31.74 15.98
N ILE A 551 0.24 31.55 17.23
CA ILE A 551 -0.60 30.44 17.69
C ILE A 551 -1.92 31.00 18.23
N TYR A 552 -3.03 30.48 17.73
CA TYR A 552 -4.38 30.94 18.05
C TYR A 552 -5.18 29.87 18.79
N LEU A 553 -6.07 30.30 19.68
CA LEU A 553 -7.02 29.40 20.34
C LEU A 553 -8.11 28.94 19.36
N GLY A 554 -8.41 27.63 19.38
CA GLY A 554 -9.46 27.00 18.59
C GLY A 554 -9.07 26.74 17.13
N ARG A 555 -9.99 26.15 16.36
CA ARG A 555 -9.81 25.86 14.92
C ARG A 555 -10.27 27.04 14.06
N ARG A 556 -9.34 27.66 13.32
CA ARG A 556 -9.61 28.83 12.45
C ARG A 556 -9.67 28.42 10.97
N LYS A 557 -10.84 27.98 10.50
CA LYS A 557 -11.03 27.48 9.13
C LYS A 557 -10.55 28.45 8.05
N ARG A 558 -10.95 29.73 8.10
CA ARG A 558 -10.55 30.75 7.11
C ARG A 558 -9.03 30.92 6.99
N MET A 559 -8.32 30.88 8.12
CA MET A 559 -6.85 30.98 8.13
C MET A 559 -6.20 29.73 7.54
N ILE A 560 -6.71 28.54 7.90
CA ILE A 560 -6.23 27.26 7.37
C ILE A 560 -6.45 27.21 5.85
N GLU A 561 -7.61 27.63 5.35
CA GLU A 561 -7.93 27.64 3.91
C GLU A 561 -7.08 28.67 3.14
N ARG A 562 -6.79 29.84 3.73
CA ARG A 562 -5.96 30.88 3.12
C ARG A 562 -4.49 30.48 3.04
N GLU A 563 -3.97 29.86 4.09
CA GLU A 563 -2.59 29.39 4.21
C GLU A 563 -2.41 27.95 3.71
N ALA A 564 -3.48 27.32 3.18
CA ALA A 564 -3.44 25.98 2.64
C ALA A 564 -2.53 25.94 1.42
N ARG A 565 -1.41 25.25 1.55
CA ARG A 565 -0.56 24.95 0.40
C ARG A 565 -1.13 23.77 -0.37
N PRO A 566 -1.05 23.78 -1.72
CA PRO A 566 -1.30 22.58 -2.48
C PRO A 566 -0.34 21.49 -2.00
N ALA A 567 -0.87 20.29 -1.74
CA ALA A 567 -0.05 19.12 -1.42
C ALA A 567 1.07 19.03 -2.46
N ALA A 568 2.32 18.94 -1.99
CA ALA A 568 3.47 18.83 -2.89
C ALA A 568 3.18 17.71 -3.90
N LYS A 569 3.33 17.99 -5.21
CA LYS A 569 3.23 16.96 -6.24
C LYS A 569 4.13 15.81 -5.82
N MET A 570 3.52 14.68 -5.50
CA MET A 570 4.22 13.51 -4.99
C MET A 570 5.19 13.06 -6.08
N ARG A 571 6.48 13.33 -5.87
CA ARG A 571 7.55 12.84 -6.76
C ARG A 571 7.51 11.32 -6.71
N THR A 572 7.64 10.66 -7.86
CA THR A 572 7.59 9.20 -7.96
C THR A 572 8.65 8.58 -7.05
N THR A 573 8.21 7.85 -6.03
CA THR A 573 9.09 7.21 -5.04
C THR A 573 9.71 5.94 -5.62
N ASP A 574 10.82 5.44 -5.04
CA ASP A 574 11.47 4.21 -5.52
C ASP A 574 10.52 3.00 -5.43
N VAL A 575 9.72 2.93 -4.36
CA VAL A 575 8.67 1.91 -4.22
C VAL A 575 7.55 2.15 -5.22
N GLY A 576 7.16 3.40 -5.50
CA GLY A 576 6.21 3.73 -6.56
C GLY A 576 6.67 3.25 -7.93
N LEU A 577 7.93 3.48 -8.28
CA LEU A 577 8.55 2.99 -9.52
C LEU A 577 8.65 1.46 -9.54
N ALA A 578 8.93 0.81 -8.41
CA ALA A 578 8.92 -0.65 -8.33
C ALA A 578 7.50 -1.22 -8.51
N LEU A 579 6.50 -0.61 -7.86
CA LEU A 579 5.09 -0.96 -8.01
C LEU A 579 4.63 -0.79 -9.46
N GLU A 580 4.94 0.33 -10.11
CA GLU A 580 4.63 0.56 -11.53
C GLU A 580 5.29 -0.49 -12.44
N ARG A 581 6.54 -0.87 -12.18
CA ARG A 581 7.23 -1.92 -12.93
C ARG A 581 6.54 -3.28 -12.79
N VAL A 582 6.18 -3.66 -11.56
CA VAL A 582 5.53 -4.94 -11.26
C VAL A 582 4.09 -4.98 -11.78
N LEU A 583 3.36 -3.86 -11.71
CA LEU A 583 1.99 -3.77 -12.19
C LEU A 583 1.85 -4.12 -13.68
N LYS A 584 2.91 -3.93 -14.49
CA LYS A 584 2.95 -4.34 -15.92
C LYS A 584 2.74 -5.85 -16.13
N PHE A 585 3.07 -6.66 -15.13
CA PHE A 585 2.92 -8.12 -15.17
C PHE A 585 1.66 -8.58 -14.45
N ILE A 586 0.97 -7.69 -13.75
CA ILE A 586 -0.21 -8.03 -12.94
C ILE A 586 -1.51 -7.59 -13.61
N THR A 587 -1.63 -6.31 -13.94
CA THR A 587 -2.92 -5.66 -14.24
C THR A 587 -3.34 -5.55 -15.71
N PRO A 588 -2.42 -5.49 -16.72
CA PRO A 588 -2.84 -5.37 -18.10
C PRO A 588 -3.72 -6.53 -18.54
N LEU A 589 -4.87 -6.24 -19.14
CA LEU A 589 -5.72 -7.24 -19.79
C LEU A 589 -5.50 -7.17 -21.30
N ASN A 590 -4.66 -8.04 -21.82
CA ASN A 590 -4.37 -8.17 -23.24
C ASN A 590 -5.29 -9.20 -23.92
N LEU A 591 -5.76 -10.21 -23.17
CA LEU A 591 -6.68 -11.24 -23.65
C LEU A 591 -8.15 -10.81 -23.51
N THR A 592 -8.59 -9.86 -24.33
CA THR A 592 -9.96 -9.32 -24.27
C THR A 592 -10.99 -10.11 -25.07
N ASP A 593 -10.57 -10.79 -26.15
CA ASP A 593 -11.45 -11.53 -27.07
C ASP A 593 -11.29 -13.06 -26.91
N PRO A 594 -12.28 -13.77 -26.33
CA PRO A 594 -12.29 -15.22 -26.19
C PRO A 594 -12.23 -16.02 -27.50
N GLU A 595 -12.68 -15.42 -28.60
CA GLU A 595 -12.72 -16.07 -29.92
C GLU A 595 -11.43 -15.83 -30.72
N SER A 596 -10.50 -15.04 -30.18
CA SER A 596 -9.22 -14.77 -30.80
C SER A 596 -8.35 -16.04 -30.89
N PRO A 597 -7.61 -16.25 -31.99
CA PRO A 597 -6.63 -17.33 -32.08
C PRO A 597 -5.52 -17.23 -31.03
N ASP A 598 -5.29 -16.02 -30.48
CA ASP A 598 -4.32 -15.74 -29.42
C ASP A 598 -4.83 -16.09 -28.01
N PHE A 599 -6.11 -16.47 -27.87
CA PHE A 599 -6.71 -16.91 -26.60
C PHE A 599 -6.26 -18.34 -26.23
N ARG A 600 -4.97 -18.47 -25.92
CA ARG A 600 -4.27 -19.71 -25.57
C ARG A 600 -3.37 -19.48 -24.35
N PRO A 601 -2.94 -20.55 -23.65
CA PRO A 601 -2.05 -20.42 -22.49
C PRO A 601 -0.79 -19.60 -22.79
N GLU A 602 -0.19 -19.78 -23.97
CA GLU A 602 1.03 -19.08 -24.41
C GLU A 602 0.80 -17.59 -24.72
N GLY A 603 -0.47 -17.19 -24.90
CA GLY A 603 -0.87 -15.80 -25.12
C GLY A 603 -0.99 -14.99 -23.83
N CYS A 604 -0.94 -15.63 -22.66
CA CYS A 604 -1.06 -14.95 -21.37
C CYS A 604 0.24 -14.21 -21.03
N ARG A 605 0.18 -12.88 -20.89
CA ARG A 605 1.35 -12.04 -20.59
C ARG A 605 1.28 -11.34 -19.24
N SER A 606 0.17 -11.48 -18.53
CA SER A 606 -0.04 -10.92 -17.21
C SER A 606 -0.84 -11.87 -16.33
N MET A 607 -0.83 -11.61 -15.02
CA MET A 607 -1.70 -12.32 -14.08
C MET A 607 -3.19 -12.15 -14.43
N HIS A 608 -3.60 -10.95 -14.86
CA HIS A 608 -4.97 -10.68 -15.30
C HIS A 608 -5.36 -11.46 -16.56
N ASP A 609 -4.43 -11.65 -17.50
CA ASP A 609 -4.64 -12.49 -18.69
C ASP A 609 -4.91 -13.95 -18.30
N ILE A 610 -4.10 -14.51 -17.37
CA ILE A 610 -4.32 -15.87 -16.85
C ILE A 610 -5.67 -15.95 -16.12
N THR A 611 -5.99 -14.97 -15.27
CA THR A 611 -7.28 -14.90 -14.55
C THR A 611 -8.45 -14.93 -15.54
N ARG A 612 -8.40 -14.09 -16.59
CA ARG A 612 -9.43 -14.04 -17.63
C ARG A 612 -9.54 -15.36 -18.40
N PHE A 613 -8.40 -15.93 -18.81
CA PHE A 613 -8.35 -17.20 -19.53
C PHE A 613 -8.95 -18.33 -18.69
N CYS A 614 -8.51 -18.46 -17.43
CA CYS A 614 -8.99 -19.49 -16.53
C CYS A 614 -10.49 -19.37 -16.27
N HIS A 615 -11.01 -18.17 -16.05
CA HIS A 615 -12.44 -17.94 -15.88
C HIS A 615 -13.24 -18.39 -17.11
N GLU A 616 -12.84 -17.93 -18.31
CA GLU A 616 -13.54 -18.25 -19.55
C GLU A 616 -13.51 -19.75 -19.87
N LYS A 617 -12.36 -20.41 -19.72
CA LYS A 617 -12.24 -21.86 -19.95
C LYS A 617 -12.92 -22.68 -18.88
N ALA A 618 -12.96 -22.22 -17.62
CA ALA A 618 -13.70 -22.91 -16.57
C ALA A 618 -15.21 -22.92 -16.86
N VAL A 619 -15.76 -21.78 -17.32
CA VAL A 619 -17.14 -21.67 -17.80
C VAL A 619 -17.37 -22.60 -18.98
N HIS A 620 -16.49 -22.57 -19.98
CA HIS A 620 -16.57 -23.47 -21.13
C HIS A 620 -16.58 -24.95 -20.70
N GLU A 621 -15.62 -25.39 -19.89
CA GLU A 621 -15.53 -26.77 -19.42
C GLU A 621 -16.75 -27.20 -18.60
N MET A 622 -17.30 -26.29 -17.78
CA MET A 622 -18.50 -26.57 -16.99
C MET A 622 -19.73 -26.75 -17.89
N PHE A 623 -19.84 -26.03 -19.01
CA PHE A 623 -21.07 -25.95 -19.79
C PHE A 623 -21.00 -26.55 -21.22
N THR A 624 -19.85 -27.09 -21.66
CA THR A 624 -19.67 -27.70 -22.98
C THR A 624 -20.51 -28.98 -23.17
N PRO A 625 -21.24 -29.14 -24.30
CA PRO A 625 -22.13 -30.27 -24.53
C PRO A 625 -21.33 -31.51 -24.98
N GLY A 626 -20.99 -32.38 -24.04
CA GLY A 626 -20.33 -33.66 -24.35
C GLY A 626 -20.44 -34.71 -23.24
N GLU A 627 -20.50 -34.29 -21.98
CA GLU A 627 -20.62 -35.19 -20.82
C GLU A 627 -21.93 -34.93 -20.04
N ARG A 628 -23.07 -34.79 -20.74
CA ARG A 628 -24.39 -34.72 -20.08
C ARG A 628 -24.96 -36.13 -19.90
N PRO A 629 -25.48 -36.50 -18.71
CA PRO A 629 -26.23 -37.74 -18.53
C PRO A 629 -27.64 -37.58 -19.14
N VAL A 630 -27.77 -37.60 -20.48
CA VAL A 630 -29.07 -37.44 -21.16
C VAL A 630 -29.86 -38.76 -21.25
N THR A 631 -29.39 -39.85 -20.65
CA THR A 631 -30.15 -41.10 -20.50
C THR A 631 -30.97 -41.11 -19.19
N GLY A 632 -31.93 -40.17 -19.08
CA GLY A 632 -32.80 -40.07 -17.89
C GLY A 632 -33.77 -38.88 -17.79
N ALA A 633 -33.80 -37.96 -18.77
CA ALA A 633 -34.64 -36.76 -18.68
C ALA A 633 -36.15 -37.09 -18.73
N ARG A 634 -36.91 -36.66 -17.72
CA ARG A 634 -38.37 -36.82 -17.62
C ARG A 634 -39.09 -35.51 -17.93
N ARG A 635 -40.33 -35.60 -18.43
CA ARG A 635 -41.17 -34.44 -18.76
C ARG A 635 -42.01 -33.99 -17.59
N LEU A 636 -41.88 -32.74 -17.15
CA LEU A 636 -42.79 -32.20 -16.13
C LEU A 636 -44.20 -32.05 -16.74
N ALA A 637 -45.21 -32.65 -16.11
CA ALA A 637 -46.60 -32.61 -16.56
C ALA A 637 -47.36 -31.41 -15.96
N GLY A 638 -48.13 -30.66 -16.77
CA GLY A 638 -48.89 -29.49 -16.32
C GLY A 638 -49.66 -28.77 -17.44
N GLN A 639 -50.62 -27.90 -17.08
CA GLN A 639 -51.61 -27.28 -17.97
C GLN A 639 -51.17 -26.01 -18.74
N GLN A 640 -49.89 -25.61 -18.72
CA GLN A 640 -49.42 -24.45 -19.49
C GLN A 640 -48.29 -24.81 -20.45
N ALA A 641 -48.25 -24.12 -21.59
CA ALA A 641 -47.51 -24.44 -22.82
C ALA A 641 -45.96 -24.29 -22.73
N MET A 642 -45.35 -24.55 -21.58
CA MET A 642 -43.90 -24.45 -21.36
C MET A 642 -43.32 -25.83 -21.06
N GLN A 643 -42.53 -26.34 -22.01
CA GLN A 643 -42.00 -27.71 -21.97
C GLN A 643 -40.71 -27.78 -21.11
N TYR A 644 -40.81 -28.01 -19.79
CA TYR A 644 -39.66 -28.21 -18.88
C TYR A 644 -39.24 -29.69 -18.70
N TRP A 645 -37.96 -30.00 -18.96
CA TRP A 645 -37.31 -31.32 -18.75
C TRP A 645 -36.61 -31.37 -17.40
N LEU A 646 -36.75 -32.48 -16.69
CA LEU A 646 -36.10 -32.70 -15.40
C LEU A 646 -35.11 -33.86 -15.50
N VAL A 647 -33.88 -33.61 -15.06
CA VAL A 647 -32.81 -34.58 -14.93
C VAL A 647 -32.50 -34.71 -13.44
N ASP A 648 -32.76 -35.89 -12.86
CA ASP A 648 -32.43 -36.18 -11.47
C ASP A 648 -31.01 -36.73 -11.40
N ILE A 649 -30.13 -36.02 -10.69
CA ILE A 649 -28.72 -36.39 -10.47
C ILE A 649 -28.51 -37.12 -9.13
N GLY A 650 -29.58 -37.35 -8.35
CA GLY A 650 -29.56 -38.12 -7.11
C GLY A 650 -30.43 -37.48 -6.02
N GLY A 651 -31.41 -38.23 -5.51
CA GLY A 651 -32.27 -37.80 -4.40
C GLY A 651 -33.22 -36.64 -4.71
N GLY A 652 -33.26 -36.14 -5.96
CA GLY A 652 -34.06 -34.99 -6.36
C GLY A 652 -35.54 -35.31 -6.63
N THR A 653 -35.93 -36.59 -6.73
CA THR A 653 -37.31 -37.03 -6.99
C THR A 653 -37.72 -38.27 -6.19
N ALA A 654 -39.03 -38.48 -6.00
CA ALA A 654 -39.60 -39.66 -5.40
C ALA A 654 -39.73 -40.79 -6.44
N GLY A 655 -38.83 -41.78 -6.38
CA GLY A 655 -38.94 -43.02 -7.14
C GLY A 655 -37.75 -43.30 -8.08
N ALA A 656 -36.81 -44.10 -7.58
CA ALA A 656 -35.86 -44.87 -8.39
C ALA A 656 -35.74 -46.32 -7.87
N ASP A 657 -36.75 -46.83 -7.16
CA ASP A 657 -36.81 -48.24 -6.75
C ASP A 657 -37.77 -48.98 -7.70
N GLY A 658 -37.21 -49.72 -8.65
CA GLY A 658 -37.85 -50.86 -9.32
C GLY A 658 -39.08 -50.59 -10.22
N ASN A 659 -38.89 -50.80 -11.53
CA ASN A 659 -39.92 -51.00 -12.56
C ASN A 659 -40.79 -49.78 -13.01
N GLY A 660 -40.56 -49.36 -14.27
CA GLY A 660 -41.49 -48.55 -15.05
C GLY A 660 -41.16 -47.06 -15.10
N SER A 661 -40.34 -46.67 -16.09
CA SER A 661 -40.10 -45.27 -16.45
C SER A 661 -41.42 -44.56 -16.82
N ARG A 662 -42.04 -43.83 -15.88
CA ARG A 662 -43.02 -42.81 -16.23
C ARG A 662 -42.28 -41.71 -17.02
N ARG A 663 -42.62 -41.57 -18.30
CA ARG A 663 -42.06 -40.53 -19.21
C ARG A 663 -42.33 -39.12 -18.71
N ASN A 664 -43.38 -38.97 -17.89
CA ASN A 664 -43.82 -37.72 -17.30
C ASN A 664 -43.69 -37.79 -15.77
N ILE A 665 -43.24 -36.69 -15.15
CA ILE A 665 -43.10 -36.48 -13.71
C ILE A 665 -43.99 -35.30 -13.31
N THR A 666 -44.62 -35.32 -12.13
CA THR A 666 -45.38 -34.15 -11.64
C THR A 666 -44.54 -33.36 -10.63
N ILE A 667 -44.96 -32.15 -10.27
CA ILE A 667 -44.21 -31.33 -9.31
C ILE A 667 -44.21 -31.96 -7.91
N GLU A 668 -45.26 -32.73 -7.58
CA GLU A 668 -45.40 -33.47 -6.33
C GLU A 668 -44.37 -34.61 -6.19
N ASP A 669 -43.84 -35.11 -7.32
CA ASP A 669 -42.81 -36.14 -7.34
C ASP A 669 -41.39 -35.55 -7.10
N VAL A 670 -41.22 -34.23 -7.00
CA VAL A 670 -39.93 -33.56 -6.80
C VAL A 670 -39.62 -33.44 -5.30
N ARG A 671 -38.42 -33.88 -4.90
CA ARG A 671 -37.91 -33.79 -3.52
C ARG A 671 -36.96 -32.62 -3.28
N SER A 672 -36.30 -32.11 -4.34
CA SER A 672 -35.41 -30.94 -4.24
C SER A 672 -36.18 -29.71 -3.76
N SER A 673 -35.92 -29.27 -2.53
CA SER A 673 -36.54 -28.05 -1.99
C SER A 673 -36.20 -26.78 -2.78
N PRO A 674 -34.95 -26.53 -3.26
CA PRO A 674 -34.68 -25.35 -4.07
C PRO A 674 -35.38 -25.41 -5.44
N MET A 675 -35.61 -26.58 -6.03
CA MET A 675 -36.42 -26.69 -7.26
C MET A 675 -37.89 -26.41 -6.99
N ARG A 676 -38.46 -26.95 -5.90
CA ARG A 676 -39.87 -26.70 -5.53
C ARG A 676 -40.12 -25.21 -5.28
N ALA A 677 -39.21 -24.55 -4.56
CA ALA A 677 -39.29 -23.12 -4.31
C ALA A 677 -39.20 -22.31 -5.62
N LEU A 678 -38.22 -22.63 -6.47
CA LEU A 678 -38.08 -22.00 -7.79
C LEU A 678 -39.33 -22.17 -8.66
N TRP A 679 -39.89 -23.37 -8.71
CA TRP A 679 -41.11 -23.66 -9.46
C TRP A 679 -42.33 -22.92 -8.91
N TYR A 680 -42.48 -22.85 -7.58
CA TYR A 680 -43.52 -22.07 -6.93
C TYR A 680 -43.44 -20.59 -7.35
N GLY A 681 -42.25 -20.01 -7.28
CA GLY A 681 -41.97 -18.64 -7.73
C GLY A 681 -42.41 -18.36 -9.16
N MET A 682 -42.12 -19.28 -10.07
CA MET A 682 -42.48 -19.15 -11.47
C MET A 682 -44.00 -19.16 -11.71
N MET A 683 -44.77 -19.87 -10.87
CA MET A 683 -46.19 -20.13 -11.08
C MET A 683 -47.12 -19.27 -10.21
N ALA A 684 -46.62 -18.67 -9.13
CA ALA A 684 -47.44 -17.99 -8.13
C ALA A 684 -48.18 -16.77 -8.69
N VAL A 685 -47.55 -16.00 -9.58
CA VAL A 685 -48.17 -14.83 -10.23
C VAL A 685 -48.27 -15.10 -11.74
N PRO A 686 -49.49 -15.20 -12.31
CA PRO A 686 -49.67 -15.43 -13.75
C PRO A 686 -49.03 -14.32 -14.59
N TRP A 687 -48.30 -14.71 -15.64
CA TRP A 687 -47.73 -13.77 -16.58
C TRP A 687 -48.79 -13.28 -17.58
N GLU A 688 -49.06 -11.97 -17.61
CA GLU A 688 -50.12 -11.35 -18.42
C GLU A 688 -49.78 -11.18 -19.91
N GLY A 689 -48.60 -11.63 -20.34
CA GLY A 689 -48.11 -11.49 -21.71
C GLY A 689 -47.12 -10.32 -21.89
N PRO A 690 -46.54 -10.18 -23.10
CA PRO A 690 -45.58 -9.10 -23.36
C PRO A 690 -46.28 -7.73 -23.42
N PRO A 691 -45.61 -6.64 -23.02
CA PRO A 691 -46.20 -5.30 -23.10
C PRO A 691 -46.55 -4.91 -24.56
N PRO A 692 -47.63 -4.14 -24.79
CA PRO A 692 -48.05 -3.77 -26.14
C PRO A 692 -46.97 -2.94 -26.87
N PRO A 693 -46.66 -3.25 -28.15
CA PRO A 693 -45.57 -2.59 -28.86
C PRO A 693 -45.88 -1.12 -29.18
N ARG A 694 -44.95 -0.20 -28.85
CA ARG A 694 -44.93 1.18 -29.36
C ARG A 694 -44.24 1.24 -30.73
N MET A 695 -44.80 2.02 -31.67
CA MET A 695 -44.38 2.08 -33.08
C MET A 695 -42.90 2.44 -33.29
N ASP A 696 -42.34 3.19 -32.36
CA ASP A 696 -40.98 3.75 -32.32
C ASP A 696 -39.90 2.70 -32.00
N GLY A 697 -40.28 1.49 -31.55
CA GLY A 697 -39.39 0.34 -31.35
C GLY A 697 -39.65 -0.85 -32.29
N PHE A 698 -40.64 -0.77 -33.19
CA PHE A 698 -41.05 -1.88 -34.03
C PHE A 698 -40.03 -2.20 -35.15
N MET A 699 -39.36 -1.17 -35.68
CA MET A 699 -38.34 -1.32 -36.73
C MET A 699 -37.10 -2.09 -36.25
N SER A 700 -36.60 -1.84 -35.04
CA SER A 700 -35.42 -2.55 -34.50
C SER A 700 -35.68 -4.04 -34.29
N VAL A 701 -36.92 -4.39 -33.91
CA VAL A 701 -37.37 -5.78 -33.73
C VAL A 701 -37.49 -6.50 -35.09
N MET A 702 -38.00 -5.82 -36.14
CA MET A 702 -38.06 -6.41 -37.48
C MET A 702 -36.70 -6.61 -38.14
N THR A 703 -35.74 -5.69 -37.95
CA THR A 703 -34.35 -5.89 -38.44
C THR A 703 -33.65 -7.08 -37.77
N ASN A 704 -33.84 -7.28 -36.46
CA ASN A 704 -33.29 -8.44 -35.75
C ASN A 704 -34.01 -9.75 -36.15
N ALA A 705 -35.30 -9.70 -36.47
CA ALA A 705 -36.08 -10.84 -36.94
C ALA A 705 -35.69 -11.30 -38.36
N ALA A 706 -35.33 -10.36 -39.24
CA ALA A 706 -34.93 -10.66 -40.62
C ALA A 706 -33.57 -11.36 -40.74
N GLN A 707 -32.71 -11.27 -39.72
CA GLN A 707 -31.36 -11.85 -39.72
C GLN A 707 -31.31 -13.29 -39.17
N ASN A 708 -32.41 -13.85 -38.65
CA ASN A 708 -32.40 -15.19 -38.08
C ASN A 708 -33.73 -15.96 -38.37
N PRO A 709 -33.75 -16.95 -39.28
CA PRO A 709 -34.97 -17.65 -39.71
C PRO A 709 -35.73 -18.42 -38.61
N ALA A 710 -35.12 -18.63 -37.44
CA ALA A 710 -35.76 -19.25 -36.28
C ALA A 710 -36.86 -18.39 -35.63
N LEU A 711 -37.10 -17.17 -36.14
CA LEU A 711 -37.93 -16.13 -35.53
C LEU A 711 -39.34 -15.99 -36.14
N VAL A 712 -39.78 -16.95 -36.97
CA VAL A 712 -41.18 -16.99 -37.45
C VAL A 712 -42.08 -17.60 -36.37
N ALA A 713 -43.05 -16.82 -35.87
CA ALA A 713 -44.08 -17.31 -34.96
C ALA A 713 -44.87 -18.45 -35.65
N GLY A 714 -44.63 -19.70 -35.21
CA GLY A 714 -45.27 -20.90 -35.76
C GLY A 714 -44.31 -21.97 -36.30
N ALA A 715 -43.00 -21.74 -36.35
CA ALA A 715 -42.03 -22.77 -36.72
C ALA A 715 -41.83 -23.79 -35.57
N ARG A 716 -41.94 -25.09 -35.89
CA ARG A 716 -41.52 -26.17 -34.98
C ARG A 716 -39.99 -26.26 -35.00
N ASN A 717 -39.35 -25.83 -33.92
CA ASN A 717 -37.90 -25.86 -33.80
C ASN A 717 -37.41 -27.18 -33.18
N ASP A 718 -36.36 -27.72 -33.78
CA ASP A 718 -35.82 -29.06 -33.53
C ASP A 718 -34.79 -29.04 -32.39
N MET A 719 -34.87 -30.05 -31.51
CA MET A 719 -33.98 -30.52 -30.43
C MET A 719 -33.14 -29.58 -29.52
N GLY A 720 -32.84 -28.32 -29.86
CA GLY A 720 -31.88 -27.43 -29.15
C GLY A 720 -32.46 -26.36 -28.21
N GLU A 721 -33.79 -26.25 -28.10
CA GLU A 721 -34.50 -25.17 -27.38
C GLU A 721 -35.35 -25.67 -26.19
N ARG A 722 -34.80 -26.58 -25.38
CA ARG A 722 -35.52 -27.18 -24.24
C ARG A 722 -35.04 -26.57 -22.93
N ASN A 723 -35.97 -26.17 -22.05
CA ASN A 723 -35.66 -25.73 -20.68
C ASN A 723 -35.41 -26.96 -19.80
N TYR A 724 -34.25 -27.03 -19.15
CA TYR A 724 -33.86 -28.17 -18.31
C TYR A 724 -33.68 -27.76 -16.85
N PHE A 725 -34.33 -28.51 -15.96
CA PHE A 725 -34.00 -28.60 -14.55
C PHE A 725 -33.03 -29.75 -14.33
N ILE A 726 -31.92 -29.48 -13.66
CA ILE A 726 -31.01 -30.48 -13.11
C ILE A 726 -31.20 -30.42 -11.60
N VAL A 727 -31.62 -31.54 -11.00
CA VAL A 727 -32.03 -31.57 -9.59
C VAL A 727 -31.33 -32.68 -8.81
N GLY A 728 -30.82 -32.33 -7.64
CA GLY A 728 -30.40 -33.26 -6.60
C GLY A 728 -31.18 -32.99 -5.31
N GLY A 729 -30.99 -33.81 -4.26
CA GLY A 729 -31.75 -33.68 -3.00
C GLY A 729 -31.78 -32.28 -2.40
N HIS A 730 -30.67 -31.54 -2.49
CA HIS A 730 -30.52 -30.16 -2.00
C HIS A 730 -30.10 -29.18 -3.10
N TYR A 731 -30.14 -29.58 -4.37
CA TYR A 731 -29.57 -28.82 -5.48
C TYR A 731 -30.59 -28.64 -6.60
N CYS A 732 -30.58 -27.46 -7.22
CA CYS A 732 -31.34 -27.16 -8.41
C CYS A 732 -30.54 -26.24 -9.33
N ASN A 733 -30.42 -26.60 -10.60
CA ASN A 733 -29.97 -25.72 -11.66
C ASN A 733 -31.01 -25.69 -12.78
N LEU A 734 -31.39 -24.48 -13.19
CA LEU A 734 -32.27 -24.21 -14.31
C LEU A 734 -31.49 -23.40 -15.35
N GLN A 735 -31.35 -23.97 -16.53
CA GLN A 735 -30.93 -23.24 -17.73
C GLN A 735 -32.16 -22.99 -18.58
N SER A 736 -32.47 -21.71 -18.80
CA SER A 736 -33.65 -21.32 -19.55
C SER A 736 -33.35 -20.31 -20.65
N ARG A 737 -33.96 -20.54 -21.82
CA ARG A 737 -33.87 -19.65 -22.98
C ARG A 737 -35.27 -19.25 -23.43
N PHE A 738 -35.55 -17.96 -23.43
CA PHE A 738 -36.83 -17.40 -23.87
C PHE A 738 -36.61 -16.40 -25.01
N GLY A 739 -36.58 -16.90 -26.25
CA GLY A 739 -36.26 -16.09 -27.43
C GLY A 739 -34.86 -15.49 -27.33
N PHE A 740 -34.77 -14.17 -27.16
CA PHE A 740 -33.52 -13.40 -27.03
C PHE A 740 -32.91 -13.34 -25.62
N HIS A 741 -33.53 -14.00 -24.63
CA HIS A 741 -33.11 -13.96 -23.22
C HIS A 741 -32.50 -15.29 -22.78
N PHE A 742 -31.38 -15.21 -22.09
CA PHE A 742 -30.69 -16.33 -21.47
C PHE A 742 -30.66 -16.10 -19.96
N CYS A 743 -31.15 -17.08 -19.21
CA CYS A 743 -31.15 -17.05 -17.77
C CYS A 743 -30.64 -18.38 -17.21
N THR A 744 -29.70 -18.28 -16.27
CA THR A 744 -29.22 -19.41 -15.48
C THR A 744 -29.56 -19.12 -14.02
N ILE A 745 -30.23 -20.08 -13.38
CA ILE A 745 -30.55 -20.03 -11.96
C ILE A 745 -29.98 -21.28 -11.32
N GLU A 746 -29.26 -21.12 -10.22
CA GLU A 746 -28.67 -22.22 -9.48
C GLU A 746 -28.86 -22.01 -7.99
N GLY A 747 -29.14 -23.08 -7.25
CA GLY A 747 -29.26 -23.01 -5.81
C GLY A 747 -28.91 -24.32 -5.14
N PHE A 748 -28.20 -24.20 -4.02
CA PHE A 748 -27.87 -25.29 -3.11
C PHE A 748 -28.38 -24.96 -1.70
N ALA A 749 -29.29 -25.78 -1.18
CA ALA A 749 -30.02 -25.57 0.06
C ALA A 749 -29.85 -26.80 0.99
N GLY A 750 -28.65 -26.94 1.57
CA GLY A 750 -28.29 -27.97 2.53
C GLY A 750 -28.35 -27.49 3.99
N ASP A 751 -28.01 -28.36 4.93
CA ASP A 751 -28.15 -28.08 6.37
C ASP A 751 -27.02 -27.18 6.93
N ASP A 752 -25.87 -27.08 6.23
CA ASP A 752 -24.76 -26.19 6.59
C ASP A 752 -24.88 -24.84 5.86
N PRO A 753 -25.10 -23.72 6.56
CA PRO A 753 -25.21 -22.39 5.95
C PRO A 753 -23.98 -21.95 5.16
N ASN A 754 -22.77 -22.43 5.50
CA ASN A 754 -21.52 -21.95 4.88
C ASN A 754 -21.35 -22.42 3.43
N VAL A 755 -22.04 -23.49 3.04
CA VAL A 755 -21.98 -24.07 1.69
C VAL A 755 -23.23 -23.76 0.85
N ASN A 756 -24.22 -23.10 1.46
CA ASN A 756 -25.48 -22.74 0.84
C ASN A 756 -25.36 -21.48 -0.01
N TYR A 757 -25.99 -21.52 -1.18
CA TYR A 757 -25.99 -20.37 -2.09
C TYR A 757 -27.18 -20.36 -3.05
N ALA A 758 -27.47 -19.17 -3.58
CA ALA A 758 -28.33 -18.96 -4.74
C ALA A 758 -27.61 -18.04 -5.74
N LEU A 759 -27.61 -18.43 -7.01
CA LEU A 759 -26.99 -17.69 -8.10
C LEU A 759 -28.01 -17.41 -9.20
N PHE A 760 -27.99 -16.18 -9.67
CA PHE A 760 -28.82 -15.69 -10.75
C PHE A 760 -27.96 -15.01 -11.80
N GLN A 761 -27.95 -15.56 -13.00
CA GLN A 761 -27.31 -14.95 -14.15
C GLN A 761 -28.34 -14.68 -15.23
N PHE A 762 -28.31 -13.47 -15.77
CA PHE A 762 -29.28 -12.99 -16.72
C PHE A 762 -28.63 -12.16 -17.81
N LYS A 763 -28.88 -12.49 -19.09
CA LYS A 763 -28.28 -11.81 -20.26
C LYS A 763 -29.22 -11.78 -21.47
N GLY A 764 -29.10 -10.73 -22.29
CA GLY A 764 -29.74 -10.64 -23.61
C GLY A 764 -31.17 -10.10 -23.57
N GLY A 765 -31.69 -9.65 -24.71
CA GLY A 765 -33.04 -9.05 -24.82
C GLY A 765 -33.36 -8.57 -26.23
N GLY A 766 -34.62 -8.19 -26.46
CA GLY A 766 -35.12 -7.80 -27.79
C GLY A 766 -34.96 -6.31 -28.11
N ALA A 767 -34.52 -5.50 -27.13
CA ALA A 767 -34.42 -4.05 -27.23
C ALA A 767 -32.97 -3.53 -27.39
N SER A 768 -32.81 -2.20 -27.54
CA SER A 768 -31.51 -1.54 -27.58
C SER A 768 -30.69 -1.77 -26.31
N MET A 769 -29.36 -1.61 -26.40
CA MET A 769 -28.44 -1.85 -25.28
C MET A 769 -28.80 -1.03 -24.03
N ASP A 770 -29.13 0.26 -24.20
CA ASP A 770 -29.50 1.13 -23.07
C ASP A 770 -30.72 0.59 -22.30
N ARG A 771 -31.72 0.06 -23.01
CA ARG A 771 -32.94 -0.49 -22.39
C ARG A 771 -32.69 -1.84 -21.71
N ARG A 772 -31.82 -2.66 -22.28
CA ARG A 772 -31.36 -3.91 -21.64
C ARG A 772 -30.57 -3.63 -20.36
N HIS A 773 -29.75 -2.58 -20.37
CA HIS A 773 -29.00 -2.12 -19.21
C HIS A 773 -29.93 -1.58 -18.10
N LEU A 774 -30.95 -0.78 -18.45
CA LEU A 774 -31.96 -0.30 -17.48
C LEU A 774 -32.70 -1.45 -16.79
N ARG A 775 -33.04 -2.51 -17.54
CA ARG A 775 -33.65 -3.71 -16.97
C ARG A 775 -32.70 -4.44 -16.04
N ALA A 776 -31.44 -4.65 -16.45
CA ALA A 776 -30.44 -5.30 -15.61
C ALA A 776 -30.25 -4.55 -14.29
N ARG A 777 -30.22 -3.22 -14.34
CA ARG A 777 -30.17 -2.34 -13.17
C ARG A 777 -31.38 -2.46 -12.26
N LEU A 778 -32.59 -2.43 -12.84
CA LEU A 778 -33.82 -2.63 -12.08
C LEU A 778 -33.81 -3.97 -11.32
N VAL A 779 -33.42 -5.05 -11.98
CA VAL A 779 -33.37 -6.38 -11.36
C VAL A 779 -32.27 -6.44 -10.29
N SER A 780 -31.11 -5.81 -10.51
CA SER A 780 -30.04 -5.67 -9.50
C SER A 780 -30.55 -5.00 -8.23
N GLU A 781 -31.24 -3.86 -8.36
CA GLU A 781 -31.78 -3.10 -7.23
C GLU A 781 -32.77 -3.94 -6.39
N VAL A 782 -33.62 -4.73 -7.05
CA VAL A 782 -34.56 -5.64 -6.38
C VAL A 782 -33.83 -6.77 -5.64
N LEU A 783 -32.79 -7.34 -6.24
CA LEU A 783 -32.01 -8.44 -5.64
C LEU A 783 -31.15 -7.97 -4.47
N GLU A 784 -30.49 -6.81 -4.59
CA GLU A 784 -29.64 -6.23 -3.54
C GLU A 784 -30.42 -5.93 -2.25
N LYS A 785 -31.66 -5.43 -2.37
CA LYS A 785 -32.57 -5.23 -1.22
C LYS A 785 -32.88 -6.52 -0.45
N ARG A 786 -32.63 -7.69 -1.03
CA ARG A 786 -32.88 -9.02 -0.45
C ARG A 786 -31.59 -9.79 -0.17
N GLY A 787 -30.46 -9.08 -0.07
CA GLY A 787 -29.18 -9.63 0.41
C GLY A 787 -28.30 -10.24 -0.67
N PHE A 788 -28.66 -10.15 -1.95
CA PHE A 788 -27.76 -10.56 -3.03
C PHE A 788 -26.67 -9.53 -3.25
N ILE A 789 -25.47 -10.01 -3.59
CA ILE A 789 -24.40 -9.20 -4.16
C ILE A 789 -24.56 -9.29 -5.67
N ALA A 790 -24.81 -8.16 -6.34
CA ALA A 790 -25.05 -8.11 -7.78
C ALA A 790 -24.00 -7.26 -8.51
N GLU A 791 -23.60 -7.72 -9.70
CA GLU A 791 -22.67 -7.08 -10.60
C GLU A 791 -23.28 -7.04 -12.01
N ILE A 792 -23.23 -5.88 -12.67
CA ILE A 792 -23.71 -5.69 -14.04
C ILE A 792 -22.51 -5.45 -14.95
N ARG A 793 -22.35 -6.30 -15.97
CA ARG A 793 -21.38 -6.12 -17.06
C ARG A 793 -22.14 -5.96 -18.36
N GLU A 794 -22.14 -4.75 -18.91
CA GLU A 794 -22.94 -4.38 -20.09
C GLU A 794 -24.44 -4.68 -19.90
N ASP A 795 -24.96 -5.74 -20.54
CA ASP A 795 -26.35 -6.20 -20.43
C ASP A 795 -26.50 -7.51 -19.62
N SER A 796 -25.41 -7.98 -19.02
CA SER A 796 -25.33 -9.21 -18.24
C SER A 796 -25.36 -8.88 -16.75
N LEU A 797 -26.38 -9.37 -16.05
CA LEU A 797 -26.50 -9.30 -14.60
C LEU A 797 -26.03 -10.62 -14.00
N PHE A 798 -25.14 -10.53 -13.01
CA PHE A 798 -24.70 -11.62 -12.16
C PHE A 798 -25.05 -11.28 -10.72
N ALA A 799 -25.86 -12.09 -10.06
CA ALA A 799 -26.20 -11.90 -8.66
C ALA A 799 -25.99 -13.20 -7.88
N ARG A 800 -25.39 -13.07 -6.69
CA ARG A 800 -25.09 -14.20 -5.80
C ARG A 800 -25.51 -13.92 -4.37
N LEU A 801 -25.99 -14.96 -3.70
CA LEU A 801 -26.29 -15.01 -2.27
C LEU A 801 -25.59 -16.24 -1.72
N GLU A 802 -24.74 -16.08 -0.70
CA GLU A 802 -23.89 -17.16 -0.15
C GLU A 802 -23.86 -17.06 1.39
N GLY A 803 -23.58 -18.18 2.06
CA GLY A 803 -23.37 -18.17 3.52
C GLY A 803 -24.66 -18.03 4.34
N VAL A 804 -25.80 -18.42 3.76
CA VAL A 804 -27.13 -18.22 4.37
C VAL A 804 -27.80 -19.55 4.72
N GLY A 805 -28.72 -19.52 5.68
CA GLY A 805 -29.50 -20.70 6.05
C GLY A 805 -30.34 -21.24 4.88
N ARG A 806 -30.63 -22.55 4.91
CA ARG A 806 -31.49 -23.23 3.94
C ARG A 806 -32.81 -22.51 3.61
N PRO A 807 -33.58 -21.99 4.58
CA PRO A 807 -34.84 -21.30 4.30
C PRO A 807 -34.64 -20.02 3.48
N VAL A 808 -33.52 -19.33 3.69
CA VAL A 808 -33.17 -18.10 2.96
C VAL A 808 -32.83 -18.43 1.50
N VAL A 809 -32.11 -19.54 1.25
CA VAL A 809 -31.90 -20.03 -0.13
C VAL A 809 -33.22 -20.39 -0.80
N GLU A 810 -34.15 -21.04 -0.09
CA GLU A 810 -35.45 -21.41 -0.64
C GLU A 810 -36.30 -20.18 -1.00
N GLN A 811 -36.36 -19.18 -0.12
CA GLN A 811 -36.99 -17.88 -0.40
C GLN A 811 -36.36 -17.17 -1.60
N ALA A 812 -35.02 -17.16 -1.65
CA ALA A 812 -34.27 -16.61 -2.76
C ALA A 812 -34.61 -17.32 -4.07
N MET A 813 -34.62 -18.65 -4.09
CA MET A 813 -34.99 -19.44 -5.27
C MET A 813 -36.42 -19.16 -5.75
N ALA A 814 -37.38 -18.99 -4.84
CA ALA A 814 -38.74 -18.59 -5.19
C ALA A 814 -38.79 -17.19 -5.84
N MET A 815 -38.11 -16.21 -5.26
CA MET A 815 -38.00 -14.87 -5.84
C MET A 815 -37.36 -14.90 -7.23
N LEU A 816 -36.27 -15.67 -7.41
CA LEU A 816 -35.60 -15.81 -8.71
C LEU A 816 -36.52 -16.46 -9.75
N GLY A 817 -37.41 -17.37 -9.33
CA GLY A 817 -38.45 -17.95 -10.18
C GLY A 817 -39.49 -16.94 -10.66
N TYR A 818 -39.93 -16.04 -9.77
CA TYR A 818 -40.82 -14.94 -10.12
C TYR A 818 -40.13 -13.99 -11.11
N LEU A 819 -38.90 -13.55 -10.80
CA LEU A 819 -38.14 -12.64 -11.65
C LEU A 819 -37.86 -13.24 -13.03
N LEU A 820 -37.56 -14.55 -13.12
CA LEU A 820 -37.41 -15.25 -14.40
C LEU A 820 -38.63 -15.08 -15.32
N MET A 821 -39.83 -15.09 -14.75
CA MET A 821 -41.08 -15.00 -15.51
C MET A 821 -41.47 -13.55 -15.82
N HIS A 822 -41.30 -12.64 -14.87
CA HIS A 822 -41.82 -11.27 -14.97
C HIS A 822 -40.83 -10.25 -15.52
N THR A 823 -39.56 -10.62 -15.68
CA THR A 823 -38.54 -9.79 -16.36
C THR A 823 -38.46 -10.03 -17.87
N ARG A 824 -39.29 -10.94 -18.40
CA ARG A 824 -39.33 -11.29 -19.82
C ARG A 824 -39.82 -10.11 -20.65
N GLN A 825 -38.99 -9.64 -21.58
CA GLN A 825 -39.34 -8.63 -22.60
C GLN A 825 -39.78 -7.25 -22.04
N ILE A 826 -39.58 -6.98 -20.74
CA ILE A 826 -39.89 -5.66 -20.15
C ILE A 826 -38.92 -4.57 -20.65
N ASP A 827 -37.74 -4.96 -21.13
CA ASP A 827 -36.80 -4.08 -21.83
C ASP A 827 -37.44 -3.39 -23.06
N MET A 828 -38.49 -3.98 -23.63
CA MET A 828 -39.21 -3.39 -24.76
C MET A 828 -40.06 -2.17 -24.36
N SER A 829 -40.51 -2.08 -23.10
CA SER A 829 -41.33 -0.98 -22.57
C SER A 829 -40.54 0.05 -21.74
N MET A 830 -39.25 -0.19 -21.47
CA MET A 830 -38.36 0.67 -20.67
C MET A 830 -37.81 1.92 -21.38
N ALA A 831 -38.52 2.42 -22.40
CA ALA A 831 -38.21 3.72 -23.01
C ALA A 831 -38.64 4.91 -22.12
N ASP A 832 -39.58 4.67 -21.21
CA ASP A 832 -40.15 5.66 -20.30
C ASP A 832 -39.63 5.44 -18.87
N PRO A 833 -38.90 6.39 -18.27
CA PRO A 833 -38.40 6.27 -16.90
C PRO A 833 -39.49 5.99 -15.85
N ALA A 834 -40.73 6.43 -16.08
CA ALA A 834 -41.85 6.15 -15.17
C ALA A 834 -42.23 4.66 -15.14
N MET A 835 -41.98 3.93 -16.23
CA MET A 835 -42.23 2.48 -16.29
C MET A 835 -41.23 1.70 -15.44
N VAL A 836 -39.98 2.16 -15.31
CA VAL A 836 -38.97 1.51 -14.46
C VAL A 836 -39.39 1.56 -12.99
N VAL A 837 -39.86 2.72 -12.53
CA VAL A 837 -40.41 2.89 -11.17
C VAL A 837 -41.63 2.00 -10.96
N ARG A 838 -42.57 1.98 -11.91
CA ARG A 838 -43.77 1.14 -11.81
C ARG A 838 -43.45 -0.36 -11.76
N TYR A 839 -42.48 -0.84 -12.54
CA TYR A 839 -42.05 -2.24 -12.48
C TYR A 839 -41.34 -2.57 -11.18
N ARG A 840 -40.52 -1.65 -10.65
CA ARG A 840 -39.89 -1.83 -9.33
C ARG A 840 -40.94 -2.01 -8.24
N ASP A 841 -41.88 -1.08 -8.15
CA ASP A 841 -42.91 -1.09 -7.10
C ASP A 841 -43.82 -2.33 -7.25
N LYS A 842 -44.12 -2.74 -8.49
CA LYS A 842 -44.83 -4.01 -8.76
C LYS A 842 -44.03 -5.22 -8.29
N PHE A 843 -42.76 -5.33 -8.66
CA PHE A 843 -41.93 -6.48 -8.27
C PHE A 843 -41.76 -6.56 -6.76
N GLU A 844 -41.57 -5.44 -6.08
CA GLU A 844 -41.48 -5.41 -4.63
C GLU A 844 -42.76 -5.92 -3.96
N ALA A 845 -43.93 -5.44 -4.40
CA ALA A 845 -45.21 -5.91 -3.88
C ALA A 845 -45.49 -7.39 -4.17
N ASP A 846 -45.31 -7.82 -5.42
CA ASP A 846 -45.55 -9.20 -5.84
C ASP A 846 -44.60 -10.18 -5.13
N ILE A 847 -43.33 -9.79 -4.91
CA ILE A 847 -42.35 -10.62 -4.18
C ILE A 847 -42.70 -10.69 -2.69
N GLU A 848 -43.20 -9.61 -2.08
CA GLU A 848 -43.65 -9.65 -0.69
C GLU A 848 -44.83 -10.61 -0.50
N GLU A 849 -45.84 -10.52 -1.36
CA GLU A 849 -46.99 -11.44 -1.36
C GLU A 849 -46.57 -12.89 -1.63
N LEU A 850 -45.62 -13.09 -2.56
CA LEU A 850 -45.03 -14.40 -2.86
C LEU A 850 -44.39 -15.03 -1.62
N LEU A 851 -43.56 -14.27 -0.91
CA LEU A 851 -42.81 -14.77 0.24
C LEU A 851 -43.73 -15.04 1.44
N GLU A 852 -44.81 -14.26 1.61
CA GLU A 852 -45.86 -14.51 2.60
C GLU A 852 -46.71 -15.75 2.28
N GLY A 853 -46.87 -16.07 0.99
CA GLY A 853 -47.62 -17.23 0.49
C GLY A 853 -46.84 -18.54 0.44
N LEU A 854 -45.54 -18.54 0.72
CA LEU A 854 -44.69 -19.74 0.67
C LEU A 854 -45.25 -20.88 1.56
N PRO A 855 -45.34 -22.13 1.05
CA PRO A 855 -45.80 -23.27 1.83
C PRO A 855 -45.02 -23.42 3.14
N GLY A 856 -45.69 -23.83 4.23
CA GLY A 856 -45.08 -23.92 5.57
C GLY A 856 -43.77 -24.74 5.64
N GLU A 857 -43.65 -25.77 4.80
CA GLU A 857 -42.43 -26.60 4.65
C GLU A 857 -41.20 -25.83 4.10
N LEU A 858 -41.40 -24.67 3.47
CA LEU A 858 -40.38 -23.80 2.87
C LEU A 858 -40.28 -22.43 3.58
N ARG A 859 -41.05 -22.23 4.66
CA ARG A 859 -41.26 -20.92 5.31
C ARG A 859 -40.46 -20.74 6.61
N GLU A 860 -39.99 -21.80 7.26
CA GLU A 860 -39.34 -21.71 8.57
C GLU A 860 -37.91 -21.14 8.51
N ALA A 861 -37.80 -19.81 8.46
CA ALA A 861 -37.12 -19.01 9.50
C ALA A 861 -37.42 -17.52 9.22
N GLY A 862 -38.34 -16.96 10.00
CA GLY A 862 -38.58 -15.52 10.06
C GLY A 862 -37.46 -14.81 10.82
N CYS A 863 -37.17 -13.58 10.37
CA CYS A 863 -36.49 -12.47 11.05
C CYS A 863 -35.67 -12.79 12.32
N ALA A 864 -34.34 -12.75 12.21
CA ALA A 864 -33.45 -12.17 13.23
C ALA A 864 -32.02 -11.95 12.67
N ALA A 865 -31.50 -10.74 12.94
CA ALA A 865 -30.17 -10.17 12.64
C ALA A 865 -29.96 -9.57 11.24
#